data_AF-A0A077MBG1-F1
#
_entry.id   AF-A0A077MBG1-F1
#
_cell.length_a   1.000
_cell.length_b   1.000
_cell.length_c   1.000
_cell.angle_alpha   90.00
_cell.angle_beta   90.00
_cell.angle_gamma   90.00
#
_symmetry.space_group_name_H-M   'P 1'
#
loop_
_entity.id
_entity.type
_entity.pdbx_description
1 polymer ?
#
loop_
_entity_poly.entity_id
_entity_poly.type
_entity_poly.pdbx_seq_one_letter_code
_entity_poly.pdbx_strand_id
1 'polypeptide(L)'
;MDAPDKGPYPYSDTFLLHSKPGSSKVIYLDFDGEALSGTVWNSYYSVSTAFQAGYSLDTSSSFSTTEMDAIQGIFQRVAEDFAPFDVDVTTQDPGVAAIDRAGSGDNNYGTRALITNSEELSYKTCQSSCGGIAYLGVYDHTSSHQYYQPALVFSHMLSLSEKYIAEAVSHEVGHNLGLNHDGTSSVTYYTGHGPWAPIMGVGYYRPVTQWSRGEYADANNTEDDFAVMSSNGLVARTDDHGDSTATATPLPASSPATTSGIISTRSDKDVFAVSTTCTATLTASVAPAPRSPNLDVQLSLLSATGAPLAISNPSAAYSTYDLATGLNAATSTTVAPGTYYLEVDGVGADSPSTGYSDYASLGQYTITVSGCVGPPSSTSYTKISAGSFHTCAVTSSGGVKCWGDNRLGQLGNGTLTSSTTPVQVSGLTSGVQAIWAGRDHTCAMTTTGAIKCWGNNLNGQLGDGTKINRSTPVQVVGLTSGAKAITAGGAFSCAVTPTSAVKCWGLRYAVTPKVVSGAGGAVQLTAGENHACTLTSARAAKCWGSNTSGQVGDGTTTTRMSAVQVKGMASGVSAVWAGRYHTCAYTTAGAAKCWGTNGNHELGDTTTTMRLTPVAVYGLSSGVVGMRGGVSFTCAVKSTRQLLCWGRNAEGQLGNGTNTEMAIPTAVSGFSTDTAMIAAGSWHTCALKQSNGAAYCWGSNSRGQLGDGTTTWRTTPAKVLG
;
A
#
# COMPACT_ATOMS: atom_id res chain seq x y z
N MET A 1 23.81 -25.69 26.42
CA MET A 1 22.48 -26.21 26.08
C MET A 1 21.50 -25.15 26.51
N ASP A 2 21.34 -24.14 25.65
CA ASP A 2 20.34 -23.10 25.86
C ASP A 2 18.95 -23.74 25.76
N ALA A 3 17.98 -23.17 26.50
CA ALA A 3 16.60 -23.65 26.48
C ALA A 3 16.11 -23.74 25.02
N PRO A 4 15.32 -24.76 24.63
CA PRO A 4 14.77 -24.81 23.29
C PRO A 4 13.97 -23.53 23.07
N ASP A 5 14.41 -22.72 22.11
CA ASP A 5 13.66 -21.58 21.64
C ASP A 5 12.24 -22.06 21.33
N LYS A 6 11.23 -21.40 21.92
CA LYS A 6 9.84 -21.61 21.51
C LYS A 6 9.76 -21.50 19.99
N GLY A 7 9.01 -22.40 19.36
CA GLY A 7 8.67 -22.32 17.94
C GLY A 7 8.26 -20.88 17.55
N PRO A 8 8.77 -20.36 16.43
CA PRO A 8 8.54 -18.97 16.03
C PRO A 8 7.08 -18.68 15.65
N TYR A 9 6.26 -19.73 15.47
CA TYR A 9 4.84 -19.63 15.17
C TYR A 9 4.00 -20.20 16.32
N PRO A 10 2.76 -19.73 16.52
CA PRO A 10 1.83 -20.38 17.43
C PRO A 10 1.71 -21.88 17.11
N TYR A 11 1.76 -22.75 18.12
CA TYR A 11 1.73 -24.20 17.89
C TYR A 11 0.48 -24.70 17.15
N SER A 12 -0.65 -23.99 17.29
CA SER A 12 -1.88 -24.24 16.53
C SER A 12 -1.70 -24.13 15.02
N ASP A 13 -0.68 -23.39 14.59
CA ASP A 13 -0.46 -23.04 13.19
C ASP A 13 0.59 -23.95 12.55
N THR A 14 1.20 -24.88 13.31
CA THR A 14 2.30 -25.76 12.84
C THR A 14 1.96 -26.53 11.56
N PHE A 15 0.70 -26.90 11.36
CA PHE A 15 0.17 -27.60 10.17
C PHE A 15 -0.66 -26.68 9.27
N LEU A 16 -0.46 -25.37 9.39
CA LEU A 16 -1.11 -24.30 8.65
C LEU A 16 -0.08 -23.28 8.11
N LEU A 17 1.20 -23.66 8.05
CA LEU A 17 2.27 -22.75 7.66
C LEU A 17 2.37 -22.67 6.14
N HIS A 18 2.65 -21.47 5.65
CA HIS A 18 2.81 -21.16 4.24
C HIS A 18 3.92 -20.14 4.07
N SER A 19 4.80 -20.38 3.09
CA SER A 19 5.90 -19.46 2.75
C SER A 19 5.50 -18.45 1.66
N LYS A 20 4.53 -18.82 0.81
CA LYS A 20 3.96 -17.96 -0.23
C LYS A 20 2.50 -18.34 -0.51
N PRO A 21 1.56 -18.04 0.41
CA PRO A 21 0.16 -18.36 0.22
C PRO A 21 -0.37 -17.83 -1.12
N GLY A 22 -1.04 -18.68 -1.89
CA GLY A 22 -1.64 -18.32 -3.18
C GLY A 22 -0.73 -18.50 -4.39
N SER A 23 0.48 -19.05 -4.23
CA SER A 23 1.22 -19.56 -5.38
C SER A 23 0.45 -20.71 -6.06
N SER A 24 0.64 -20.82 -7.37
CA SER A 24 0.16 -21.96 -8.16
C SER A 24 1.07 -23.19 -8.06
N LYS A 25 2.23 -23.06 -7.40
CA LYS A 25 3.20 -24.13 -7.20
C LYS A 25 3.31 -24.44 -5.72
N VAL A 26 3.35 -25.71 -5.37
CA VAL A 26 3.37 -26.15 -3.97
C VAL A 26 4.50 -27.15 -3.72
N ILE A 27 5.12 -27.05 -2.55
CA ILE A 27 5.95 -28.11 -1.95
C ILE A 27 5.30 -28.43 -0.60
N TYR A 28 4.60 -29.55 -0.55
CA TYR A 28 3.92 -29.97 0.67
C TYR A 28 4.86 -30.81 1.53
N LEU A 29 5.11 -30.34 2.75
CA LEU A 29 5.87 -31.04 3.78
C LEU A 29 4.92 -31.90 4.61
N ASP A 30 4.87 -33.19 4.28
CA ASP A 30 3.99 -34.16 4.92
C ASP A 30 4.69 -34.81 6.12
N PHE A 31 4.26 -34.44 7.32
CA PHE A 31 4.73 -35.00 8.58
C PHE A 31 3.75 -36.01 9.18
N ASP A 32 2.52 -36.08 8.68
CA ASP A 32 1.44 -36.89 9.27
C ASP A 32 1.54 -38.36 8.83
N GLY A 33 2.10 -38.60 7.64
CA GLY A 33 2.20 -39.93 7.04
C GLY A 33 1.02 -40.24 6.12
N GLU A 34 1.18 -41.25 5.27
CA GLU A 34 0.18 -41.56 4.24
C GLU A 34 0.17 -43.05 3.85
N ALA A 35 -0.98 -43.54 3.39
CA ALA A 35 -1.07 -44.80 2.66
C ALA A 35 -0.65 -44.62 1.19
N LEU A 36 0.53 -45.12 0.82
CA LEU A 36 1.00 -45.09 -0.56
C LEU A 36 0.29 -46.15 -1.40
N SER A 37 -0.48 -45.74 -2.40
CA SER A 37 -1.18 -46.65 -3.31
C SER A 37 -1.07 -46.21 -4.76
N GLY A 38 -0.83 -47.17 -5.65
CA GLY A 38 -0.74 -46.91 -7.08
C GLY A 38 0.52 -46.16 -7.50
N THR A 39 1.55 -46.11 -6.64
CA THR A 39 2.81 -45.43 -6.92
C THR A 39 3.89 -46.40 -7.39
N VAL A 40 4.98 -45.84 -7.89
CA VAL A 40 6.20 -46.58 -8.23
C VAL A 40 6.80 -47.31 -7.03
N TRP A 41 6.62 -46.76 -5.82
CA TRP A 41 7.06 -47.37 -4.58
C TRP A 41 6.39 -48.73 -4.35
N ASN A 42 5.10 -48.87 -4.68
CA ASN A 42 4.40 -50.15 -4.57
C ASN A 42 4.84 -51.12 -5.68
N SER A 43 4.88 -50.66 -6.93
CA SER A 43 5.03 -51.53 -8.10
C SER A 43 6.46 -51.98 -8.36
N TYR A 44 7.45 -51.13 -8.11
CA TYR A 44 8.86 -51.44 -8.32
C TYR A 44 9.54 -51.96 -7.06
N TYR A 45 9.32 -51.29 -5.92
CA TYR A 45 9.97 -51.63 -4.64
C TYR A 45 9.14 -52.58 -3.75
N SER A 46 7.93 -52.96 -4.18
CA SER A 46 7.03 -53.84 -3.42
C SER A 46 6.70 -53.29 -2.02
N VAL A 47 6.66 -51.97 -1.86
CA VAL A 47 6.23 -51.30 -0.61
C VAL A 47 4.75 -51.57 -0.37
N SER A 48 4.39 -51.88 0.88
CA SER A 48 3.01 -52.11 1.32
C SER A 48 2.12 -50.91 1.03
N THR A 49 0.87 -51.16 0.63
CA THR A 49 -0.16 -50.11 0.50
C THR A 49 -0.78 -49.72 1.84
N ALA A 50 -0.28 -50.27 2.95
CA ALA A 50 -0.67 -49.84 4.29
C ALA A 50 -0.14 -48.43 4.58
N PHE A 51 -0.75 -47.79 5.58
CA PHE A 51 -0.33 -46.48 6.08
C PHE A 51 1.13 -46.51 6.51
N GLN A 52 1.92 -45.57 5.99
CA GLN A 52 3.33 -45.37 6.34
C GLN A 52 3.40 -44.26 7.39
N ALA A 53 4.06 -44.54 8.51
CA ALA A 53 4.14 -43.60 9.62
C ALA A 53 4.84 -42.31 9.21
N GLY A 54 4.32 -41.16 9.64
CA GLY A 54 4.96 -39.86 9.46
C GLY A 54 6.16 -39.63 10.37
N TYR A 55 6.51 -38.37 10.57
CA TYR A 55 7.57 -37.94 11.47
C TYR A 55 7.12 -38.11 12.92
N SER A 56 7.98 -38.70 13.76
CA SER A 56 7.80 -38.64 15.20
C SER A 56 9.13 -38.81 15.95
N LEU A 57 9.21 -38.21 17.13
CA LEU A 57 10.28 -38.41 18.10
C LEU A 57 9.94 -39.48 19.15
N ASP A 58 8.68 -39.95 19.19
CA ASP A 58 8.22 -40.93 20.15
C ASP A 58 7.19 -41.92 19.55
N THR A 59 6.29 -42.45 20.37
CA THR A 59 5.28 -43.46 19.96
C THR A 59 3.84 -42.95 20.09
N SER A 60 3.68 -41.67 20.43
CA SER A 60 2.41 -40.98 20.54
C SER A 60 1.78 -40.78 19.17
N SER A 61 0.45 -40.67 19.16
CA SER A 61 -0.32 -40.31 17.96
C SER A 61 -0.55 -38.79 17.84
N SER A 62 -0.06 -38.01 18.81
CA SER A 62 -0.17 -36.55 18.82
C SER A 62 1.21 -35.92 18.94
N PHE A 63 1.46 -34.88 18.15
CA PHE A 63 2.71 -34.12 18.19
C PHE A 63 2.89 -33.37 19.52
N SER A 64 4.02 -33.63 20.16
CA SER A 64 4.55 -32.87 21.29
C SER A 64 5.01 -31.48 20.86
N THR A 65 5.23 -30.57 21.83
CA THR A 65 5.80 -29.24 21.52
C THR A 65 7.19 -29.34 20.92
N THR A 66 8.01 -30.30 21.34
CA THR A 66 9.34 -30.53 20.77
C THR A 66 9.28 -30.95 19.30
N GLU A 67 8.32 -31.82 18.95
CA GLU A 67 8.10 -32.18 17.54
C GLU A 67 7.58 -30.99 16.74
N MET A 68 6.65 -30.21 17.29
CA MET A 68 6.15 -29.00 16.63
C MET A 68 7.25 -27.94 16.44
N ASP A 69 8.14 -27.74 17.42
CA ASP A 69 9.30 -26.87 17.28
C ASP A 69 10.20 -27.34 16.11
N ALA A 70 10.48 -28.65 16.02
CA ALA A 70 11.28 -29.23 14.94
C ALA A 70 10.59 -29.10 13.56
N ILE A 71 9.27 -29.33 13.48
CA ILE A 71 8.48 -29.16 12.25
C ILE A 71 8.55 -27.71 11.77
N GLN A 72 8.34 -26.74 12.67
CA GLN A 72 8.45 -25.32 12.34
C GLN A 72 9.86 -24.96 11.87
N GLY A 73 10.91 -25.51 12.51
CA GLY A 73 12.29 -25.29 12.10
C GLY A 73 12.63 -25.89 10.73
N ILE A 74 12.16 -27.12 10.45
CA ILE A 74 12.30 -27.76 9.13
C ILE A 74 11.60 -26.92 8.06
N PHE A 75 10.36 -26.49 8.32
CA PHE A 75 9.61 -25.61 7.44
C PHE A 75 10.38 -24.33 7.11
N GLN A 76 10.96 -23.65 8.12
CA GLN A 76 11.68 -22.39 7.90
C GLN A 76 12.91 -22.55 7.00
N ARG A 77 13.66 -23.64 7.15
CA ARG A 77 14.86 -23.92 6.36
C ARG A 77 14.50 -24.21 4.90
N VAL A 78 13.56 -25.14 4.69
CA VAL A 78 13.10 -25.49 3.33
C VAL A 78 12.44 -24.27 2.66
N ALA A 79 11.65 -23.50 3.40
CA ALA A 79 11.05 -22.26 2.88
C ALA A 79 12.11 -21.23 2.44
N GLU A 80 13.26 -21.16 3.12
CA GLU A 80 14.35 -20.27 2.75
C GLU A 80 15.10 -20.76 1.50
N ASP A 81 15.32 -22.07 1.36
CA ASP A 81 15.93 -22.66 0.14
C ASP A 81 15.12 -22.36 -1.11
N PHE A 82 13.78 -22.36 -0.99
CA PHE A 82 12.87 -22.10 -2.09
C PHE A 82 12.36 -20.64 -2.14
N ALA A 83 12.82 -19.75 -1.26
CA ALA A 83 12.37 -18.35 -1.21
C ALA A 83 12.53 -17.58 -2.53
N PRO A 84 13.58 -17.81 -3.35
CA PRO A 84 13.74 -17.15 -4.65
C PRO A 84 12.69 -17.53 -5.71
N PHE A 85 11.88 -18.56 -5.47
CA PHE A 85 10.88 -19.05 -6.43
C PHE A 85 9.46 -18.64 -6.06
N ASP A 86 8.59 -18.58 -7.07
CA ASP A 86 7.14 -18.45 -6.91
C ASP A 86 6.53 -19.82 -6.54
N VAL A 87 6.85 -20.32 -5.35
CA VAL A 87 6.36 -21.60 -4.82
C VAL A 87 5.97 -21.45 -3.36
N ASP A 88 4.91 -22.15 -2.96
CA ASP A 88 4.47 -22.25 -1.58
C ASP A 88 4.99 -23.54 -0.96
N VAL A 89 6.09 -23.46 -0.21
CA VAL A 89 6.43 -24.47 0.79
C VAL A 89 5.38 -24.38 1.89
N THR A 90 4.72 -25.48 2.23
CA THR A 90 3.63 -25.51 3.21
C THR A 90 3.62 -26.78 4.05
N THR A 91 3.17 -26.67 5.30
CA THR A 91 2.84 -27.81 6.17
C THR A 91 1.34 -28.11 6.20
N GLN A 92 0.52 -27.29 5.53
CA GLN A 92 -0.90 -27.54 5.38
C GLN A 92 -1.12 -28.50 4.21
N ASP A 93 -1.84 -29.60 4.42
CA ASP A 93 -2.24 -30.49 3.33
C ASP A 93 -3.07 -29.70 2.30
N PRO A 94 -2.52 -29.49 1.08
CA PRO A 94 -3.19 -28.71 0.05
C PRO A 94 -4.22 -29.55 -0.74
N GLY A 95 -4.28 -30.87 -0.47
CA GLY A 95 -5.07 -31.84 -1.20
C GLY A 95 -4.41 -32.29 -2.50
N VAL A 96 -4.81 -33.48 -2.97
CA VAL A 96 -4.21 -34.14 -4.15
C VAL A 96 -4.26 -33.27 -5.41
N ALA A 97 -5.32 -32.49 -5.62
CA ALA A 97 -5.48 -31.67 -6.82
C ALA A 97 -4.53 -30.45 -6.89
N ALA A 98 -3.87 -30.09 -5.79
CA ALA A 98 -2.85 -29.04 -5.76
C ALA A 98 -1.43 -29.61 -5.92
N ILE A 99 -1.27 -30.93 -5.82
CA ILE A 99 -0.01 -31.64 -6.00
C ILE A 99 0.02 -32.26 -7.39
N ASP A 100 -1.00 -33.06 -7.75
CA ASP A 100 -1.03 -33.80 -9.00
C ASP A 100 -1.29 -32.91 -10.23
N ARG A 101 -0.42 -32.99 -11.24
CA ARG A 101 -0.55 -32.20 -12.47
C ARG A 101 -1.42 -32.94 -13.48
N ALA A 102 -2.64 -32.47 -13.69
CA ALA A 102 -3.61 -33.14 -14.56
C ALA A 102 -3.25 -33.07 -16.06
N GLY A 103 -2.41 -32.11 -16.47
CA GLY A 103 -1.95 -31.95 -17.85
C GLY A 103 -1.24 -30.62 -18.10
N SER A 104 -0.84 -30.36 -19.35
CA SER A 104 -0.04 -29.16 -19.69
C SER A 104 -0.78 -27.82 -19.52
N GLY A 105 -2.11 -27.82 -19.48
CA GLY A 105 -2.93 -26.64 -19.18
C GLY A 105 -3.16 -26.43 -17.68
N ASP A 106 -2.74 -27.38 -16.85
CA ASP A 106 -2.81 -27.27 -15.40
C ASP A 106 -1.56 -26.55 -14.89
N ASN A 107 -1.81 -25.43 -14.23
CA ASN A 107 -0.80 -24.60 -13.61
C ASN A 107 -0.78 -24.78 -12.09
N ASN A 108 -1.72 -25.51 -11.49
CA ASN A 108 -1.77 -25.73 -10.04
C ASN A 108 -1.28 -27.14 -9.72
N TYR A 109 0.01 -27.26 -9.45
CA TYR A 109 0.63 -28.55 -9.17
C TYR A 109 1.85 -28.37 -8.28
N GLY A 110 2.39 -29.46 -7.78
CA GLY A 110 3.50 -29.41 -6.86
C GLY A 110 4.12 -30.76 -6.62
N THR A 111 4.86 -30.87 -5.52
CA THR A 111 5.37 -32.15 -5.04
C THR A 111 5.05 -32.33 -3.57
N ARG A 112 4.98 -33.59 -3.15
CA ARG A 112 4.91 -33.98 -1.74
C ARG A 112 6.29 -34.48 -1.32
N ALA A 113 6.84 -33.89 -0.27
CA ALA A 113 7.94 -34.45 0.50
C ALA A 113 7.34 -35.17 1.71
N LEU A 114 7.43 -36.50 1.74
CA LEU A 114 6.98 -37.32 2.86
C LEU A 114 8.12 -37.52 3.85
N ILE A 115 8.03 -36.87 5.01
CA ILE A 115 8.97 -37.02 6.12
C ILE A 115 8.49 -38.16 7.01
N THR A 116 9.23 -39.26 7.05
CA THR A 116 8.75 -40.53 7.59
C THR A 116 9.79 -41.25 8.44
N ASN A 117 9.31 -41.88 9.53
CA ASN A 117 10.05 -42.83 10.34
C ASN A 117 9.90 -44.30 9.84
N SER A 118 9.38 -44.53 8.63
CA SER A 118 9.07 -45.88 8.14
C SER A 118 10.34 -46.68 7.82
N GLU A 119 10.61 -47.70 8.63
CA GLU A 119 11.67 -48.68 8.38
C GLU A 119 11.41 -49.51 7.11
N GLU A 120 10.14 -49.77 6.77
CA GLU A 120 9.80 -50.50 5.55
C GLU A 120 10.24 -49.71 4.31
N LEU A 121 9.89 -48.42 4.27
CA LEU A 121 10.24 -47.56 3.16
C LEU A 121 11.76 -47.45 3.02
N SER A 122 12.48 -47.07 4.09
CA SER A 122 13.93 -46.91 4.03
C SER A 122 14.65 -48.20 3.63
N TYR A 123 14.20 -49.35 4.14
CA TYR A 123 14.80 -50.64 3.81
C TYR A 123 14.53 -51.07 2.37
N LYS A 124 13.28 -50.98 1.90
CA LYS A 124 12.91 -51.45 0.56
C LYS A 124 13.42 -50.55 -0.56
N THR A 125 13.48 -49.23 -0.35
CA THR A 125 13.89 -48.30 -1.41
C THR A 125 15.41 -48.13 -1.49
N CYS A 126 16.10 -48.13 -0.34
CA CYS A 126 17.55 -47.86 -0.29
C CYS A 126 18.33 -48.67 0.75
N GLN A 127 17.82 -49.82 1.22
CA GLN A 127 18.50 -50.69 2.19
C GLN A 127 18.91 -49.96 3.49
N SER A 128 18.15 -48.94 3.88
CA SER A 128 18.44 -48.09 5.03
C SER A 128 19.86 -47.51 5.01
N SER A 129 20.34 -47.10 3.82
CA SER A 129 21.65 -46.46 3.64
C SER A 129 21.57 -45.02 3.14
N CYS A 130 20.36 -44.46 3.03
CA CYS A 130 20.12 -43.12 2.49
C CYS A 130 19.27 -42.28 3.45
N GLY A 131 19.40 -40.95 3.33
CA GLY A 131 18.54 -39.98 4.03
C GLY A 131 17.20 -39.77 3.35
N GLY A 132 17.12 -40.01 2.04
CA GLY A 132 15.92 -39.87 1.23
C GLY A 132 16.11 -40.50 -0.15
N ILE A 133 15.02 -40.52 -0.91
CA ILE A 133 15.02 -40.92 -2.33
C ILE A 133 13.84 -40.27 -3.07
N ALA A 134 14.11 -39.79 -4.27
CA ALA A 134 13.12 -39.20 -5.15
C ALA A 134 13.38 -39.54 -6.62
N TYR A 135 12.35 -39.40 -7.45
CA TYR A 135 12.48 -39.51 -8.90
C TYR A 135 12.91 -38.19 -9.53
N LEU A 136 13.78 -38.28 -10.54
CA LEU A 136 14.37 -37.14 -11.22
C LEU A 136 13.39 -36.49 -12.21
N GLY A 137 13.26 -35.15 -12.15
CA GLY A 137 12.57 -34.33 -13.16
C GLY A 137 11.07 -34.58 -13.27
N VAL A 138 10.43 -35.03 -12.20
CA VAL A 138 9.00 -35.38 -12.21
C VAL A 138 8.09 -34.22 -11.81
N TYR A 139 8.59 -33.13 -11.25
CA TYR A 139 7.78 -32.04 -10.68
C TYR A 139 6.75 -31.46 -11.65
N ASP A 140 7.11 -31.31 -12.92
CA ASP A 140 6.25 -30.75 -13.95
C ASP A 140 5.75 -31.80 -14.97
N HIS A 141 5.87 -33.09 -14.66
CA HIS A 141 5.34 -34.14 -15.52
C HIS A 141 3.83 -33.96 -15.76
N THR A 142 3.41 -34.06 -17.02
CA THR A 142 1.98 -33.97 -17.40
C THR A 142 1.33 -35.34 -17.56
N SER A 143 2.10 -36.42 -17.35
CA SER A 143 1.65 -37.81 -17.42
C SER A 143 2.32 -38.62 -16.32
N SER A 144 1.54 -39.46 -15.63
CA SER A 144 2.02 -40.30 -14.53
C SER A 144 2.69 -39.50 -13.39
N HIS A 145 2.29 -38.25 -13.17
CA HIS A 145 2.86 -37.42 -12.12
C HIS A 145 2.65 -38.03 -10.73
N GLN A 146 1.40 -38.31 -10.35
CA GLN A 146 1.06 -39.04 -9.11
C GLN A 146 1.82 -40.37 -8.94
N TYR A 147 2.14 -41.07 -10.03
CA TYR A 147 2.81 -42.37 -9.94
C TYR A 147 4.23 -42.27 -9.39
N TYR A 148 4.93 -41.15 -9.63
CA TYR A 148 6.31 -40.92 -9.16
C TYR A 148 6.39 -40.19 -7.82
N GLN A 149 5.24 -39.81 -7.24
CA GLN A 149 5.13 -39.17 -5.94
C GLN A 149 5.06 -40.21 -4.80
N PRO A 150 5.40 -39.85 -3.55
CA PRO A 150 6.08 -38.62 -3.12
C PRO A 150 7.62 -38.72 -3.22
N ALA A 151 8.33 -37.60 -3.03
CA ALA A 151 9.72 -37.61 -2.60
C ALA A 151 9.80 -38.12 -1.15
N LEU A 152 10.65 -39.11 -0.87
CA LEU A 152 10.71 -39.77 0.43
C LEU A 152 11.91 -39.26 1.25
N VAL A 153 11.67 -38.88 2.51
CA VAL A 153 12.71 -38.45 3.45
C VAL A 153 12.62 -39.26 4.74
N PHE A 154 13.69 -39.99 5.06
CA PHE A 154 13.76 -40.94 6.17
C PHE A 154 14.34 -40.28 7.42
N SER A 155 13.48 -39.66 8.23
CA SER A 155 13.87 -38.88 9.41
C SER A 155 14.70 -39.67 10.43
N HIS A 156 14.41 -40.96 10.63
CA HIS A 156 15.16 -41.85 11.52
C HIS A 156 16.57 -42.15 11.02
N MET A 157 16.79 -42.08 9.71
CA MET A 157 18.13 -42.20 9.11
C MET A 157 18.94 -40.90 9.23
N LEU A 158 18.27 -39.79 9.51
CA LEU A 158 18.84 -38.44 9.63
C LEU A 158 19.05 -38.02 11.09
N SER A 159 19.22 -39.00 11.98
CA SER A 159 19.38 -38.79 13.44
C SER A 159 18.25 -37.99 14.08
N LEU A 160 17.08 -37.92 13.43
CA LEU A 160 15.96 -37.05 13.82
C LEU A 160 16.36 -35.56 13.98
N SER A 161 17.42 -35.14 13.27
CA SER A 161 17.94 -33.78 13.32
C SER A 161 17.09 -32.87 12.43
N GLU A 162 16.54 -31.80 13.01
CA GLU A 162 15.80 -30.74 12.28
C GLU A 162 16.55 -30.31 11.02
N LYS A 163 17.83 -29.96 11.17
CA LYS A 163 18.66 -29.53 10.05
C LYS A 163 18.82 -30.63 9.01
N TYR A 164 19.16 -31.85 9.42
CA TYR A 164 19.45 -32.91 8.44
C TYR A 164 18.21 -33.30 7.66
N ILE A 165 17.05 -33.30 8.32
CA ILE A 165 15.75 -33.53 7.68
C ILE A 165 15.45 -32.42 6.67
N ALA A 166 15.62 -31.15 7.04
CA ALA A 166 15.36 -30.03 6.13
C ALA A 166 16.23 -30.07 4.87
N GLU A 167 17.54 -30.28 5.04
CA GLU A 167 18.48 -30.39 3.92
C GLU A 167 18.14 -31.58 3.01
N ALA A 168 17.76 -32.73 3.59
CA ALA A 168 17.31 -33.89 2.82
C ALA A 168 16.00 -33.59 2.07
N VAL A 169 15.04 -32.88 2.69
CA VAL A 169 13.81 -32.44 2.00
C VAL A 169 14.15 -31.60 0.78
N SER A 170 14.96 -30.55 0.93
CA SER A 170 15.35 -29.68 -0.19
C SER A 170 16.11 -30.46 -1.28
N HIS A 171 16.97 -31.40 -0.89
CA HIS A 171 17.70 -32.29 -1.81
C HIS A 171 16.77 -33.19 -2.63
N GLU A 172 15.86 -33.92 -1.98
CA GLU A 172 14.95 -34.85 -2.65
C GLU A 172 13.91 -34.11 -3.51
N VAL A 173 13.46 -32.94 -3.07
CA VAL A 173 12.64 -32.05 -3.91
C VAL A 173 13.44 -31.53 -5.10
N GLY A 174 14.73 -31.23 -4.92
CA GLY A 174 15.68 -30.88 -5.98
C GLY A 174 15.74 -31.95 -7.07
N HIS A 175 15.74 -33.24 -6.70
CA HIS A 175 15.61 -34.31 -7.68
C HIS A 175 14.29 -34.26 -8.45
N ASN A 176 13.14 -34.07 -7.78
CA ASN A 176 11.88 -33.89 -8.52
C ASN A 176 11.96 -32.72 -9.53
N LEU A 177 12.75 -31.69 -9.22
CA LEU A 177 13.00 -30.54 -10.08
C LEU A 177 14.13 -30.74 -11.11
N GLY A 178 14.67 -31.96 -11.22
CA GLY A 178 15.61 -32.35 -12.26
C GLY A 178 17.09 -32.19 -11.92
N LEU A 179 17.43 -31.88 -10.66
CA LEU A 179 18.82 -31.68 -10.24
C LEU A 179 19.55 -33.00 -9.98
N ASN A 180 20.82 -33.08 -10.38
CA ASN A 180 21.72 -34.19 -10.06
C ASN A 180 22.61 -33.86 -8.85
N HIS A 181 23.31 -34.86 -8.32
CA HIS A 181 24.18 -34.68 -7.16
C HIS A 181 25.38 -33.79 -7.45
N ASP A 182 25.69 -32.92 -6.50
CA ASP A 182 26.91 -32.11 -6.48
C ASP A 182 28.02 -32.86 -5.75
N GLY A 183 28.92 -33.45 -6.54
CA GLY A 183 30.07 -34.21 -6.06
C GLY A 183 31.41 -33.63 -6.49
N THR A 184 32.45 -34.43 -6.31
CA THR A 184 33.78 -34.18 -6.88
C THR A 184 34.24 -35.36 -7.72
N SER A 185 35.45 -35.30 -8.29
CA SER A 185 36.02 -36.44 -9.01
C SER A 185 36.14 -37.72 -8.17
N SER A 186 36.08 -37.62 -6.84
CA SER A 186 36.32 -38.72 -5.89
C SER A 186 35.16 -39.07 -4.96
N VAL A 187 34.15 -38.20 -4.84
CA VAL A 187 32.96 -38.46 -4.01
C VAL A 187 31.69 -38.06 -4.74
N THR A 188 30.61 -38.82 -4.55
CA THR A 188 29.30 -38.51 -5.15
C THR A 188 28.65 -37.28 -4.54
N TYR A 189 28.89 -37.02 -3.24
CA TYR A 189 28.30 -35.90 -2.51
C TYR A 189 29.40 -35.05 -1.87
N TYR A 190 29.47 -33.80 -2.27
CA TYR A 190 30.44 -32.86 -1.76
C TYR A 190 29.99 -32.29 -0.41
N THR A 191 30.88 -32.30 0.59
CA THR A 191 30.57 -31.86 1.97
C THR A 191 30.76 -30.35 2.20
N GLY A 192 31.04 -29.60 1.13
CA GLY A 192 31.30 -28.17 1.21
C GLY A 192 32.64 -27.79 1.85
N HIS A 193 32.90 -26.50 1.90
CA HIS A 193 34.11 -25.90 2.45
C HIS A 193 33.79 -24.55 3.11
N GLY A 194 34.66 -24.11 4.02
CA GLY A 194 34.40 -22.89 4.79
C GLY A 194 33.02 -22.95 5.48
N PRO A 195 32.19 -21.90 5.38
CA PRO A 195 30.82 -21.89 5.88
C PRO A 195 29.77 -22.54 4.95
N TRP A 196 30.15 -22.99 3.75
CA TRP A 196 29.22 -23.25 2.65
C TRP A 196 29.23 -24.71 2.15
N ALA A 197 28.06 -25.22 1.75
CA ALA A 197 27.91 -26.46 0.97
C ALA A 197 26.79 -26.33 -0.07
N PRO A 198 26.82 -27.13 -1.15
CA PRO A 198 25.70 -27.24 -2.07
C PRO A 198 24.58 -28.11 -1.50
N ILE A 199 23.31 -27.75 -1.76
CA ILE A 199 22.12 -28.54 -1.38
C ILE A 199 22.15 -29.94 -2.00
N MET A 200 22.52 -30.04 -3.28
CA MET A 200 22.64 -31.33 -3.97
C MET A 200 23.90 -32.14 -3.57
N GLY A 201 24.68 -31.66 -2.60
CA GLY A 201 25.78 -32.38 -1.96
C GLY A 201 25.41 -32.90 -0.57
N VAL A 202 26.27 -32.67 0.42
CA VAL A 202 25.99 -32.93 1.85
C VAL A 202 26.05 -31.62 2.64
N GLY A 203 24.92 -30.92 2.70
CA GLY A 203 24.76 -29.65 3.41
C GLY A 203 24.78 -29.74 4.94
N TYR A 204 24.60 -30.94 5.50
CA TYR A 204 24.39 -31.17 6.94
C TYR A 204 25.42 -30.51 7.87
N TYR A 205 26.67 -30.39 7.41
CA TYR A 205 27.80 -29.95 8.22
C TYR A 205 28.17 -28.47 8.02
N ARG A 206 27.43 -27.73 7.20
CA ARG A 206 27.76 -26.35 6.84
C ARG A 206 26.59 -25.43 7.14
N PRO A 207 26.81 -24.28 7.78
CA PRO A 207 25.72 -23.40 8.20
C PRO A 207 24.98 -22.73 7.04
N VAL A 208 25.66 -22.49 5.92
CA VAL A 208 25.09 -21.96 4.67
C VAL A 208 25.00 -23.09 3.65
N THR A 209 23.79 -23.36 3.16
CA THR A 209 23.48 -24.47 2.28
C THR A 209 22.63 -23.99 1.12
N GLN A 210 23.24 -23.88 -0.06
CA GLN A 210 22.64 -23.15 -1.18
C GLN A 210 22.59 -24.01 -2.44
N TRP A 211 21.75 -23.61 -3.38
CA TRP A 211 21.81 -24.09 -4.76
C TRP A 211 23.17 -23.77 -5.39
N SER A 212 23.62 -24.60 -6.33
CA SER A 212 24.93 -24.50 -6.95
C SER A 212 24.86 -24.28 -8.45
N ARG A 213 26.03 -23.95 -8.98
CA ARG A 213 26.35 -24.05 -10.41
C ARG A 213 27.70 -24.69 -10.67
N GLY A 214 28.14 -25.54 -9.73
CA GLY A 214 29.42 -26.23 -9.78
C GLY A 214 30.64 -25.31 -9.79
N GLU A 215 30.57 -24.15 -9.11
CA GLU A 215 31.68 -23.19 -9.07
C GLU A 215 32.82 -23.61 -8.12
N TYR A 216 32.57 -24.58 -7.26
CA TYR A 216 33.54 -25.06 -6.28
C TYR A 216 34.63 -25.94 -6.92
N ALA A 217 35.76 -26.06 -6.22
CA ALA A 217 36.91 -26.79 -6.73
C ALA A 217 36.61 -28.28 -6.96
N ASP A 218 37.01 -28.80 -8.13
CA ASP A 218 36.84 -30.21 -8.53
C ASP A 218 35.37 -30.66 -8.66
N ALA A 219 34.44 -29.74 -8.89
CA ALA A 219 33.04 -30.07 -9.14
C ALA A 219 32.88 -31.02 -10.34
N ASN A 220 32.20 -32.15 -10.13
CA ASN A 220 31.89 -33.11 -11.20
C ASN A 220 30.51 -32.85 -11.85
N ASN A 221 29.69 -32.01 -11.21
CA ASN A 221 28.44 -31.48 -11.70
C ASN A 221 28.56 -29.95 -11.84
N THR A 222 28.09 -29.41 -12.95
CA THR A 222 28.10 -27.96 -13.23
C THR A 222 26.75 -27.51 -13.79
N GLU A 223 25.67 -28.18 -13.37
CA GLU A 223 24.30 -27.77 -13.64
C GLU A 223 24.04 -26.38 -13.06
N ASP A 224 23.41 -25.49 -13.83
CA ASP A 224 22.86 -24.27 -13.27
C ASP A 224 21.53 -24.61 -12.61
N ASP A 225 21.56 -24.86 -11.30
CA ASP A 225 20.41 -25.32 -10.54
C ASP A 225 19.17 -24.44 -10.75
N PHE A 226 19.32 -23.11 -10.74
CA PHE A 226 18.20 -22.19 -10.98
C PHE A 226 17.61 -22.37 -12.38
N ALA A 227 18.45 -22.54 -13.40
CA ALA A 227 17.99 -22.78 -14.78
C ALA A 227 17.32 -24.16 -14.94
N VAL A 228 17.85 -25.20 -14.28
CA VAL A 228 17.28 -26.54 -14.31
C VAL A 228 15.92 -26.56 -13.62
N MET A 229 15.81 -26.04 -12.40
CA MET A 229 14.52 -25.92 -11.69
C MET A 229 13.52 -25.09 -12.47
N SER A 230 13.97 -24.00 -13.13
CA SER A 230 13.11 -23.18 -13.98
C SER A 230 12.54 -23.94 -15.18
N SER A 231 13.33 -24.85 -15.72
CA SER A 231 12.94 -25.72 -16.84
C SER A 231 12.00 -26.85 -16.42
N ASN A 232 11.93 -27.14 -15.11
CA ASN A 232 11.10 -28.19 -14.51
C ASN A 232 9.96 -27.59 -13.67
N GLY A 233 9.45 -26.42 -14.05
CA GLY A 233 8.16 -25.91 -13.59
C GLY A 233 8.17 -24.94 -12.40
N LEU A 234 9.32 -24.66 -11.78
CA LEU A 234 9.45 -23.51 -10.88
C LEU A 234 9.69 -22.23 -11.69
N VAL A 235 9.24 -21.10 -11.17
CA VAL A 235 9.49 -19.79 -11.79
C VAL A 235 10.10 -18.90 -10.74
N ALA A 236 11.03 -18.04 -11.12
CA ALA A 236 11.57 -17.03 -10.22
C ALA A 236 10.45 -16.17 -9.64
N ARG A 237 10.58 -15.81 -8.37
CA ARG A 237 9.65 -14.93 -7.69
C ARG A 237 9.69 -13.55 -8.36
N THR A 238 8.55 -12.87 -8.41
CA THR A 238 8.53 -11.48 -8.84
C THR A 238 9.19 -10.61 -7.78
N ASP A 239 10.04 -9.69 -8.25
CA ASP A 239 10.66 -8.62 -7.46
C ASP A 239 9.62 -7.87 -6.60
N ASP A 240 9.94 -7.69 -5.32
CA ASP A 240 9.07 -7.07 -4.32
C ASP A 240 9.44 -5.60 -3.99
N HIS A 241 10.64 -5.14 -4.34
CA HIS A 241 11.11 -3.78 -4.08
C HIS A 241 11.96 -3.20 -5.22
N GLY A 242 11.94 -1.88 -5.41
CA GLY A 242 12.64 -1.31 -6.56
C GLY A 242 14.18 -1.35 -6.48
N ASP A 243 14.82 -1.80 -7.55
CA ASP A 243 16.29 -1.86 -7.78
C ASP A 243 17.08 -0.55 -7.80
N SER A 244 16.44 0.60 -7.59
CA SER A 244 17.11 1.88 -7.79
C SER A 244 16.56 2.99 -6.91
N THR A 245 17.36 4.04 -6.72
CA THR A 245 16.90 5.26 -6.04
C THR A 245 15.66 5.91 -6.68
N ALA A 246 15.41 5.67 -7.98
CA ALA A 246 14.24 6.17 -8.69
C ALA A 246 12.97 5.34 -8.45
N THR A 247 13.13 4.05 -8.17
CA THR A 247 12.06 3.07 -7.91
C THR A 247 11.95 2.69 -6.44
N ALA A 248 12.75 3.33 -5.57
CA ALA A 248 12.93 2.95 -4.18
C ALA A 248 11.62 2.86 -3.39
N THR A 249 11.48 1.77 -2.64
CA THR A 249 10.33 1.50 -1.79
C THR A 249 10.32 2.45 -0.58
N PRO A 250 9.22 3.16 -0.31
CA PRO A 250 9.10 4.00 0.88
C PRO A 250 9.07 3.15 2.16
N LEU A 251 9.89 3.48 3.17
CA LEU A 251 9.80 2.79 4.48
C LEU A 251 8.48 3.09 5.22
N PRO A 252 8.01 2.17 6.08
CA PRO A 252 6.86 2.39 6.96
C PRO A 252 7.02 3.65 7.84
N ALA A 253 5.89 4.30 8.12
CA ALA A 253 5.84 5.52 8.93
C ALA A 253 5.90 5.23 10.44
N SER A 254 6.89 4.46 10.88
CA SER A 254 7.18 4.13 12.29
C SER A 254 8.65 4.37 12.62
N SER A 255 8.98 4.53 13.90
CA SER A 255 10.38 4.55 14.37
C SER A 255 10.50 3.60 15.56
N PRO A 256 11.22 2.47 15.43
CA PRO A 256 11.90 2.02 14.20
C PRO A 256 10.92 1.70 13.05
N ALA A 257 11.37 1.92 11.82
CA ALA A 257 10.70 1.46 10.60
C ALA A 257 11.23 0.07 10.28
N THR A 258 10.35 -0.92 10.20
CA THR A 258 10.72 -2.31 9.91
C THR A 258 9.90 -2.83 8.75
N THR A 259 10.56 -3.44 7.76
CA THR A 259 9.93 -4.16 6.65
C THR A 259 10.79 -5.35 6.28
N SER A 260 10.21 -6.29 5.54
CA SER A 260 10.89 -7.47 5.01
C SER A 260 10.85 -7.44 3.49
N GLY A 261 11.79 -8.12 2.86
CA GLY A 261 11.91 -8.27 1.41
C GLY A 261 12.61 -9.58 1.04
N ILE A 262 12.77 -9.84 -0.26
CA ILE A 262 13.41 -11.05 -0.78
C ILE A 262 14.34 -10.66 -1.93
N ILE A 263 15.62 -11.02 -1.81
CA ILE A 263 16.53 -11.00 -2.95
C ILE A 263 16.30 -12.30 -3.73
N SER A 264 15.60 -12.20 -4.85
CA SER A 264 15.08 -13.32 -5.64
C SER A 264 15.96 -13.72 -6.82
N THR A 265 16.84 -12.83 -7.28
CA THR A 265 17.81 -13.11 -8.35
C THR A 265 19.14 -12.43 -8.06
N ARG A 266 20.21 -12.84 -8.74
CA ARG A 266 21.54 -12.23 -8.59
C ARG A 266 21.60 -10.74 -8.98
N SER A 267 20.64 -10.26 -9.77
CA SER A 267 20.55 -8.84 -10.17
C SER A 267 19.57 -8.03 -9.34
N ASP A 268 18.84 -8.70 -8.44
CA ASP A 268 17.81 -8.13 -7.59
C ASP A 268 18.45 -7.32 -6.46
N LYS A 269 18.05 -6.07 -6.31
CA LYS A 269 18.51 -5.18 -5.25
C LYS A 269 17.32 -4.46 -4.64
N ASP A 270 17.25 -4.44 -3.32
CA ASP A 270 16.13 -3.75 -2.70
C ASP A 270 16.55 -2.36 -2.20
N VAL A 271 16.03 -1.32 -2.85
CA VAL A 271 16.32 0.07 -2.47
C VAL A 271 15.16 0.67 -1.69
N PHE A 272 15.44 1.15 -0.48
CA PHE A 272 14.48 1.82 0.40
C PHE A 272 14.74 3.30 0.53
N ALA A 273 13.71 4.13 0.36
CA ALA A 273 13.80 5.57 0.54
C ALA A 273 13.64 5.97 2.02
N VAL A 274 14.60 6.74 2.51
CA VAL A 274 14.65 7.27 3.89
C VAL A 274 14.66 8.79 3.85
N SER A 275 13.73 9.42 4.58
CA SER A 275 13.76 10.88 4.79
C SER A 275 14.10 11.20 6.22
N THR A 276 15.12 12.03 6.42
CA THR A 276 15.50 12.53 7.74
C THR A 276 15.08 13.98 7.91
N THR A 277 14.47 14.31 9.06
CA THR A 277 13.99 15.67 9.37
C THR A 277 14.89 16.43 10.33
N CYS A 278 15.93 15.78 10.84
CA CYS A 278 16.84 16.34 11.83
C CYS A 278 18.26 15.84 11.51
N THR A 279 19.27 16.57 11.99
CA THR A 279 20.64 16.05 12.01
C THR A 279 20.77 15.03 13.13
N ALA A 280 20.81 13.74 12.78
CA ALA A 280 20.98 12.66 13.75
C ALA A 280 21.63 11.44 13.10
N THR A 281 22.04 10.50 13.95
CA THR A 281 22.48 9.17 13.54
C THR A 281 21.30 8.40 12.94
N LEU A 282 21.42 8.06 11.66
CA LEU A 282 20.58 7.08 11.00
C LEU A 282 21.23 5.71 11.19
N THR A 283 20.52 4.80 11.85
CA THR A 283 20.96 3.43 12.05
C THR A 283 20.05 2.51 11.26
N ALA A 284 20.64 1.69 10.40
CA ALA A 284 19.94 0.66 9.64
C ALA A 284 20.63 -0.68 9.85
N SER A 285 19.84 -1.72 10.04
CA SER A 285 20.30 -3.10 10.17
C SER A 285 19.44 -4.00 9.31
N VAL A 286 20.07 -4.89 8.56
CA VAL A 286 19.42 -5.96 7.81
C VAL A 286 19.83 -7.29 8.42
N ALA A 287 18.84 -8.11 8.74
CA ALA A 287 19.01 -9.48 9.18
C ALA A 287 18.40 -10.41 8.10
N PRO A 288 19.15 -11.42 7.61
CA PRO A 288 18.57 -12.45 6.74
C PRO A 288 17.64 -13.37 7.55
N ALA A 289 17.12 -14.42 6.93
CA ALA A 289 16.28 -15.41 7.61
C ALA A 289 16.92 -15.92 8.92
N PRO A 290 16.13 -16.10 10.00
CA PRO A 290 16.67 -16.38 11.32
C PRO A 290 17.21 -17.82 11.51
N ARG A 291 16.89 -18.75 10.60
CA ARG A 291 17.35 -20.15 10.64
C ARG A 291 17.93 -20.55 9.29
N SER A 292 19.21 -20.95 9.29
CA SER A 292 20.01 -21.23 8.07
C SER A 292 19.71 -20.29 6.91
N PRO A 293 20.00 -18.99 7.07
CA PRO A 293 19.87 -18.05 5.98
C PRO A 293 20.77 -18.43 4.80
N ASN A 294 20.21 -18.31 3.60
CA ASN A 294 20.96 -18.44 2.35
C ASN A 294 21.50 -17.08 1.89
N LEU A 295 20.79 -16.00 2.20
CA LEU A 295 21.20 -14.65 1.87
C LEU A 295 22.38 -14.17 2.74
N ASP A 296 23.46 -13.74 2.08
CA ASP A 296 24.59 -13.03 2.67
C ASP A 296 24.51 -11.56 2.29
N VAL A 297 24.10 -10.74 3.25
CA VAL A 297 23.61 -9.40 2.97
C VAL A 297 24.74 -8.38 2.97
N GLN A 298 24.78 -7.54 1.93
CA GLN A 298 25.40 -6.23 1.97
C GLN A 298 24.35 -5.14 2.18
N LEU A 299 24.65 -4.16 3.03
CA LEU A 299 23.84 -2.96 3.23
C LEU A 299 24.63 -1.70 2.87
N SER A 300 24.10 -0.94 1.91
CA SER A 300 24.67 0.33 1.47
C SER A 300 23.74 1.49 1.84
N LEU A 301 24.25 2.48 2.59
CA LEU A 301 23.59 3.78 2.76
C LEU A 301 24.04 4.70 1.62
N LEU A 302 23.09 5.19 0.83
CA LEU A 302 23.31 6.05 -0.31
C LEU A 302 22.81 7.48 -0.04
N SER A 303 23.51 8.45 -0.62
CA SER A 303 23.11 9.85 -0.67
C SER A 303 21.92 10.09 -1.61
N ALA A 304 21.38 11.32 -1.61
CA ALA A 304 20.30 11.72 -2.52
C ALA A 304 20.62 11.54 -4.01
N THR A 305 21.90 11.52 -4.40
CA THR A 305 22.35 11.30 -5.78
C THR A 305 22.72 9.85 -6.08
N GLY A 306 22.49 8.92 -5.14
CA GLY A 306 22.85 7.50 -5.26
C GLY A 306 24.32 7.18 -4.96
N ALA A 307 25.15 8.14 -4.55
CA ALA A 307 26.53 7.85 -4.18
C ALA A 307 26.59 7.20 -2.78
N PRO A 308 27.41 6.15 -2.56
CA PRO A 308 27.51 5.46 -1.28
C PRO A 308 28.15 6.37 -0.21
N LEU A 309 27.52 6.40 0.96
CA LEU A 309 27.97 7.11 2.15
C LEU A 309 28.54 6.15 3.19
N ALA A 310 28.00 4.94 3.27
CA ALA A 310 28.52 3.85 4.09
C ALA A 310 28.12 2.51 3.44
N ILE A 311 29.01 1.52 3.50
CA ILE A 311 28.77 0.16 3.01
C ILE A 311 29.14 -0.78 4.16
N SER A 312 28.27 -1.76 4.43
CA SER A 312 28.46 -2.78 5.45
C SER A 312 28.31 -4.14 4.79
N ASN A 313 29.39 -4.93 4.82
CA ASN A 313 29.44 -6.32 4.36
C ASN A 313 30.40 -7.07 5.31
N PRO A 314 29.92 -7.51 6.48
CA PRO A 314 30.74 -8.30 7.39
C PRO A 314 31.13 -9.64 6.76
N SER A 315 32.37 -10.09 6.95
CA SER A 315 32.81 -11.36 6.36
C SER A 315 32.05 -12.54 6.97
N ALA A 316 31.41 -13.34 6.12
CA ALA A 316 30.80 -14.59 6.54
C ALA A 316 31.86 -15.55 7.11
N ALA A 317 31.54 -16.19 8.23
CA ALA A 317 32.42 -17.15 8.86
C ALA A 317 31.66 -18.33 9.46
N TYR A 318 32.30 -19.50 9.39
CA TYR A 318 31.82 -20.71 10.03
C TYR A 318 31.91 -20.57 11.55
N SER A 319 30.78 -20.71 12.25
CA SER A 319 30.76 -20.77 13.72
C SER A 319 30.49 -22.20 14.19
N THR A 320 29.33 -22.73 13.84
CA THR A 320 28.93 -24.13 14.04
C THR A 320 28.39 -24.70 12.73
N TYR A 321 28.06 -25.98 12.71
CA TYR A 321 27.49 -26.61 11.53
C TYR A 321 26.11 -26.04 11.14
N ASP A 322 25.43 -25.35 12.06
CA ASP A 322 24.10 -24.75 11.89
C ASP A 322 24.05 -23.23 12.04
N LEU A 323 25.17 -22.57 12.40
CA LEU A 323 25.28 -21.12 12.53
C LEU A 323 26.50 -20.56 11.78
N ALA A 324 26.23 -19.60 10.90
CA ALA A 324 27.23 -18.71 10.32
C ALA A 324 27.12 -17.34 10.98
N THR A 325 28.26 -16.66 11.15
CA THR A 325 28.31 -15.25 11.54
C THR A 325 28.58 -14.39 10.32
N GLY A 326 28.20 -13.12 10.35
CA GLY A 326 28.57 -12.14 9.32
C GLY A 326 27.56 -11.98 8.19
N LEU A 327 26.54 -12.86 8.10
CA LEU A 327 25.51 -12.80 7.06
C LEU A 327 24.55 -11.61 7.17
N ASN A 328 24.57 -10.90 8.31
CA ASN A 328 23.77 -9.71 8.56
C ASN A 328 24.62 -8.45 8.36
N ALA A 329 24.01 -7.34 7.95
CA ALA A 329 24.70 -6.08 7.74
C ALA A 329 24.08 -4.93 8.54
N ALA A 330 24.90 -4.00 9.01
CA ALA A 330 24.41 -2.82 9.73
C ALA A 330 25.28 -1.59 9.46
N THR A 331 24.64 -0.44 9.34
CA THR A 331 25.28 0.87 9.17
C THR A 331 24.74 1.86 10.19
N SER A 332 25.60 2.76 10.66
CA SER A 332 25.23 3.84 11.57
C SER A 332 25.99 5.09 11.16
N THR A 333 25.28 6.05 10.57
CA THR A 333 25.89 7.25 9.97
C THR A 333 25.12 8.50 10.40
N THR A 334 25.83 9.54 10.83
CA THR A 334 25.23 10.85 11.10
C THR A 334 24.91 11.53 9.78
N VAL A 335 23.63 11.85 9.58
CA VAL A 335 23.14 12.47 8.35
C VAL A 335 22.45 13.80 8.66
N ALA A 336 22.59 14.77 7.76
CA ALA A 336 21.82 16.02 7.80
C ALA A 336 20.38 15.78 7.31
N PRO A 337 19.41 16.68 7.58
CA PRO A 337 18.06 16.58 7.03
C PRO A 337 18.10 16.44 5.51
N GLY A 338 17.43 15.43 4.96
CA GLY A 338 17.48 15.13 3.53
C GLY A 338 16.89 13.78 3.19
N THR A 339 17.04 13.41 1.92
CA THR A 339 16.65 12.09 1.40
C THR A 339 17.89 11.24 1.22
N TYR A 340 17.81 10.00 1.69
CA TYR A 340 18.83 8.98 1.62
C TYR A 340 18.17 7.69 1.15
N TYR A 341 19.00 6.73 0.73
CA TYR A 341 18.51 5.42 0.33
C TYR A 341 19.30 4.33 1.04
N LEU A 342 18.66 3.20 1.30
CA LEU A 342 19.30 2.00 1.81
C LEU A 342 19.15 0.94 0.73
N GLU A 343 20.26 0.44 0.20
CA GLU A 343 20.30 -0.65 -0.78
C GLU A 343 20.71 -1.93 -0.07
N VAL A 344 19.90 -2.98 -0.23
CA VAL A 344 20.15 -4.34 0.23
C VAL A 344 20.52 -5.18 -0.99
N ASP A 345 21.62 -5.92 -0.89
CA ASP A 345 22.18 -6.72 -1.99
C ASP A 345 22.68 -8.07 -1.46
N GLY A 346 22.61 -9.12 -2.26
CA GLY A 346 23.11 -10.46 -1.95
C GLY A 346 24.47 -10.70 -2.61
N VAL A 347 25.55 -10.79 -1.83
CA VAL A 347 26.92 -10.62 -2.37
C VAL A 347 27.82 -11.85 -2.27
N GLY A 348 27.40 -12.88 -1.54
CA GLY A 348 28.25 -14.03 -1.24
C GLY A 348 29.47 -13.70 -0.36
N ALA A 349 30.35 -14.68 -0.16
CA ALA A 349 31.56 -14.53 0.64
C ALA A 349 32.80 -15.14 -0.04
N ASP A 350 33.81 -14.31 -0.29
CA ASP A 350 35.09 -14.71 -0.90
C ASP A 350 34.93 -15.35 -2.30
N SER A 351 35.93 -16.13 -2.73
CA SER A 351 35.87 -16.88 -3.99
C SER A 351 35.26 -18.27 -3.77
N PRO A 352 34.64 -18.90 -4.80
CA PRO A 352 34.10 -20.26 -4.70
C PRO A 352 35.07 -21.39 -4.32
N SER A 353 36.37 -21.10 -4.17
CA SER A 353 37.36 -22.08 -3.69
C SER A 353 37.55 -22.07 -2.17
N THR A 354 37.14 -20.99 -1.50
CA THR A 354 37.28 -20.79 -0.04
C THR A 354 35.98 -20.37 0.63
N GLY A 355 35.01 -19.89 -0.14
CA GLY A 355 33.65 -19.52 0.27
C GLY A 355 32.67 -19.75 -0.88
N TYR A 356 31.86 -18.76 -1.22
CA TYR A 356 30.78 -18.89 -2.20
C TYR A 356 30.52 -17.56 -2.92
N SER A 357 30.06 -17.64 -4.17
CA SER A 357 29.69 -16.46 -4.93
C SER A 357 28.33 -15.92 -4.49
N ASP A 358 27.94 -14.78 -5.07
CA ASP A 358 26.59 -14.21 -5.03
C ASP A 358 25.55 -15.02 -5.81
N TYR A 359 25.91 -16.12 -6.50
CA TYR A 359 24.99 -16.90 -7.33
C TYR A 359 23.73 -17.35 -6.59
N ALA A 360 23.89 -17.90 -5.38
CA ALA A 360 22.79 -18.39 -4.55
C ALA A 360 22.75 -17.69 -3.19
N SER A 361 23.38 -16.52 -3.10
CA SER A 361 23.21 -15.61 -1.96
C SER A 361 21.88 -14.86 -2.12
N LEU A 362 20.79 -15.62 -2.10
CA LEU A 362 19.42 -15.21 -2.38
C LEU A 362 18.54 -15.69 -1.22
N GLY A 363 17.50 -14.93 -0.88
CA GLY A 363 16.65 -15.30 0.26
C GLY A 363 15.94 -14.13 0.91
N GLN A 364 15.30 -14.43 2.04
CA GLN A 364 14.51 -13.45 2.79
C GLN A 364 15.38 -12.61 3.71
N TYR A 365 14.97 -11.36 3.93
CA TYR A 365 15.54 -10.52 4.97
C TYR A 365 14.50 -9.62 5.64
N THR A 366 14.91 -9.05 6.77
CA THR A 366 14.20 -7.97 7.47
C THR A 366 15.13 -6.79 7.66
N ILE A 367 14.72 -5.62 7.17
CA ILE A 367 15.42 -4.35 7.39
C ILE A 367 14.73 -3.57 8.51
N THR A 368 15.52 -3.05 9.44
CA THR A 368 15.08 -2.20 10.54
C THR A 368 15.88 -0.91 10.53
N VAL A 369 15.18 0.23 10.54
CA VAL A 369 15.76 1.57 10.41
C VAL A 369 15.28 2.44 11.56
N SER A 370 16.22 3.09 12.25
CA SER A 370 15.97 3.90 13.43
C SER A 370 16.78 5.20 13.40
N GLY A 371 16.39 6.16 14.24
CA GLY A 371 16.93 7.53 14.24
C GLY A 371 15.84 8.57 13.92
N CYS A 372 16.23 9.73 13.37
CA CYS A 372 15.30 10.76 12.87
C CYS A 372 14.65 10.35 11.54
N VAL A 373 14.14 9.13 11.46
CA VAL A 373 13.37 8.61 10.33
C VAL A 373 11.99 9.25 10.41
N GLY A 374 11.75 10.28 9.59
CA GLY A 374 10.40 10.77 9.33
C GLY A 374 9.78 9.91 8.22
N PRO A 375 8.43 9.83 8.12
CA PRO A 375 7.83 9.25 6.92
C PRO A 375 8.44 9.92 5.68
N PRO A 376 8.66 9.17 4.58
CA PRO A 376 9.12 9.76 3.32
C PRO A 376 8.23 10.94 3.00
N SER A 377 8.82 12.03 2.51
CA SER A 377 8.11 13.26 2.17
C SER A 377 7.07 12.99 1.08
N SER A 378 5.92 12.42 1.45
CA SER A 378 4.69 12.59 0.69
C SER A 378 4.39 14.08 0.75
N THR A 379 4.08 14.69 -0.38
CA THR A 379 3.62 16.08 -0.42
C THR A 379 2.49 16.25 0.61
N SER A 380 2.78 16.87 1.75
CA SER A 380 1.77 17.13 2.77
C SER A 380 0.93 18.31 2.31
N TYR A 381 -0.39 18.20 2.41
CA TYR A 381 -1.32 19.25 2.02
C TYR A 381 -1.94 19.92 3.25
N THR A 382 -2.18 21.22 3.16
CA THR A 382 -2.79 22.03 4.23
C THR A 382 -4.20 22.52 3.88
N LYS A 383 -4.54 22.51 2.58
CA LYS A 383 -5.86 22.83 2.03
C LYS A 383 -6.15 21.91 0.83
N ILE A 384 -7.41 21.55 0.64
CA ILE A 384 -7.87 20.81 -0.54
C ILE A 384 -9.24 21.34 -0.98
N SER A 385 -9.48 21.36 -2.28
CA SER A 385 -10.75 21.77 -2.89
C SER A 385 -11.01 20.96 -4.16
N ALA A 386 -12.27 20.60 -4.38
CA ALA A 386 -12.71 19.74 -5.47
C ALA A 386 -13.78 20.46 -6.31
N GLY A 387 -13.58 20.48 -7.63
CA GLY A 387 -14.54 21.00 -8.61
C GLY A 387 -15.43 19.90 -9.16
N SER A 388 -15.89 20.02 -10.42
CA SER A 388 -16.71 18.96 -11.01
C SER A 388 -15.93 17.70 -11.34
N PHE A 389 -14.77 17.86 -11.96
CA PHE A 389 -13.93 16.73 -12.39
C PHE A 389 -12.45 17.02 -12.18
N HIS A 390 -12.10 17.93 -11.28
CA HIS A 390 -10.72 18.24 -10.91
C HIS A 390 -10.61 18.53 -9.42
N THR A 391 -9.40 18.43 -8.90
CA THR A 391 -9.07 18.67 -7.50
C THR A 391 -7.80 19.49 -7.44
N CYS A 392 -7.72 20.42 -6.48
CA CYS A 392 -6.54 21.23 -6.22
C CYS A 392 -6.25 21.27 -4.72
N ALA A 393 -4.98 21.26 -4.37
CA ALA A 393 -4.52 21.29 -2.99
C ALA A 393 -3.33 22.23 -2.81
N VAL A 394 -3.25 22.83 -1.61
CA VAL A 394 -2.12 23.66 -1.18
C VAL A 394 -1.16 22.80 -0.38
N THR A 395 0.10 22.75 -0.78
CA THR A 395 1.15 22.01 -0.08
C THR A 395 1.51 22.68 1.25
N SER A 396 2.22 21.99 2.13
CA SER A 396 2.77 22.55 3.37
C SER A 396 3.77 23.68 3.12
N SER A 397 4.46 23.66 1.98
CA SER A 397 5.32 24.76 1.50
C SER A 397 4.55 25.95 0.90
N GLY A 398 3.22 25.89 0.86
CA GLY A 398 2.35 26.95 0.33
C GLY A 398 2.25 26.98 -1.19
N GLY A 399 2.77 25.97 -1.90
CA GLY A 399 2.57 25.80 -3.34
C GLY A 399 1.21 25.18 -3.66
N VAL A 400 0.82 25.17 -4.93
CA VAL A 400 -0.45 24.57 -5.37
C VAL A 400 -0.21 23.44 -6.36
N LYS A 401 -0.82 22.28 -6.11
CA LYS A 401 -0.93 21.19 -7.09
C LYS A 401 -2.40 20.96 -7.46
N CYS A 402 -2.67 20.61 -8.71
CA CYS A 402 -3.99 20.27 -9.21
C CYS A 402 -3.96 18.99 -10.04
N TRP A 403 -5.07 18.25 -10.11
CA TRP A 403 -5.22 17.04 -10.93
C TRP A 403 -6.67 16.85 -11.38
N GLY A 404 -6.90 15.93 -12.31
CA GLY A 404 -8.18 15.67 -12.96
C GLY A 404 -8.32 16.31 -14.34
N ASP A 405 -9.55 16.70 -14.67
CA ASP A 405 -9.92 17.33 -15.95
C ASP A 405 -9.19 18.66 -16.17
N ASN A 406 -8.71 18.90 -17.39
CA ASN A 406 -8.02 20.16 -17.74
C ASN A 406 -8.46 20.76 -19.08
N ARG A 407 -9.58 20.32 -19.67
CA ARG A 407 -10.02 20.73 -21.02
C ARG A 407 -10.22 22.24 -21.18
N LEU A 408 -10.42 22.97 -20.07
CA LEU A 408 -10.60 24.43 -20.04
C LEU A 408 -9.45 25.15 -19.32
N GLY A 409 -8.37 24.43 -18.98
CA GLY A 409 -7.20 24.97 -18.30
C GLY A 409 -7.31 25.01 -16.78
N GLN A 410 -8.29 24.32 -16.17
CA GLN A 410 -8.58 24.39 -14.73
C GLN A 410 -7.47 23.82 -13.81
N LEU A 411 -6.47 23.11 -14.35
CA LEU A 411 -5.26 22.72 -13.61
C LEU A 411 -4.21 23.82 -13.53
N GLY A 412 -4.27 24.84 -14.39
CA GLY A 412 -3.41 26.04 -14.26
C GLY A 412 -1.93 25.82 -14.56
N ASN A 413 -1.56 24.72 -15.22
CA ASN A 413 -0.18 24.32 -15.52
C ASN A 413 0.29 24.76 -16.92
N GLY A 414 -0.43 25.66 -17.58
CA GLY A 414 -0.14 26.12 -18.94
C GLY A 414 -0.63 25.18 -20.05
N THR A 415 -1.14 23.99 -19.70
CA THR A 415 -1.65 22.99 -20.66
C THR A 415 -3.18 22.91 -20.63
N LEU A 416 -3.75 22.13 -21.57
CA LEU A 416 -5.16 21.70 -21.55
C LEU A 416 -5.32 20.19 -21.36
N THR A 417 -4.23 19.50 -20.99
CA THR A 417 -4.18 18.05 -20.83
C THR A 417 -4.55 17.67 -19.40
N SER A 418 -5.51 16.76 -19.25
CA SER A 418 -5.93 16.22 -17.95
C SER A 418 -4.80 15.40 -17.32
N SER A 419 -4.78 15.30 -15.99
CA SER A 419 -3.76 14.56 -15.26
C SER A 419 -4.37 13.63 -14.22
N THR A 420 -3.92 12.37 -14.19
CA THR A 420 -4.32 11.40 -13.15
C THR A 420 -3.47 11.49 -11.88
N THR A 421 -2.46 12.37 -11.87
CA THR A 421 -1.61 12.68 -10.72
C THR A 421 -1.48 14.19 -10.49
N PRO A 422 -1.18 14.66 -9.26
CA PRO A 422 -1.00 16.08 -8.97
C PRO A 422 0.10 16.75 -9.80
N VAL A 423 -0.27 17.78 -10.56
CA VAL A 423 0.65 18.64 -11.31
C VAL A 423 0.78 20.02 -10.67
N GLN A 424 1.97 20.60 -10.75
CA GLN A 424 2.26 21.92 -10.20
C GLN A 424 1.54 23.02 -10.99
N VAL A 425 0.88 23.96 -10.29
CA VAL A 425 0.27 25.15 -10.90
C VAL A 425 1.35 26.17 -11.26
N SER A 426 1.31 26.71 -12.48
CA SER A 426 2.30 27.65 -12.99
C SER A 426 2.34 28.93 -12.16
N GLY A 427 3.53 29.28 -11.65
CA GLY A 427 3.76 30.52 -10.91
C GLY A 427 3.19 30.55 -9.48
N LEU A 428 2.72 29.41 -8.95
CA LEU A 428 2.20 29.27 -7.57
C LEU A 428 2.94 28.15 -6.82
N THR A 429 4.26 28.27 -6.71
CA THR A 429 5.14 27.31 -6.03
C THR A 429 5.20 27.51 -4.51
N SER A 430 4.80 28.69 -4.02
CA SER A 430 4.71 29.02 -2.60
C SER A 430 3.74 30.19 -2.37
N GLY A 431 3.47 30.53 -1.09
CA GLY A 431 2.76 31.76 -0.72
C GLY A 431 1.24 31.73 -0.93
N VAL A 432 0.63 30.57 -1.15
CA VAL A 432 -0.83 30.39 -1.22
C VAL A 432 -1.38 29.94 0.14
N GLN A 433 -2.48 30.56 0.59
CA GLN A 433 -3.12 30.21 1.87
C GLN A 433 -4.52 29.61 1.71
N ALA A 434 -5.17 29.83 0.56
CA ALA A 434 -6.49 29.25 0.27
C ALA A 434 -6.63 28.92 -1.22
N ILE A 435 -7.37 27.84 -1.49
CA ILE A 435 -7.69 27.36 -2.83
C ILE A 435 -9.18 26.99 -2.88
N TRP A 436 -9.86 27.37 -3.95
CA TRP A 436 -11.26 27.03 -4.21
C TRP A 436 -11.45 26.66 -5.68
N ALA A 437 -11.88 25.43 -5.92
CA ALA A 437 -12.33 24.96 -7.22
C ALA A 437 -13.83 25.26 -7.35
N GLY A 438 -14.19 25.99 -8.41
CA GLY A 438 -15.56 26.05 -8.92
C GLY A 438 -15.86 24.84 -9.79
N ARG A 439 -16.91 24.92 -10.63
CA ARG A 439 -17.27 23.79 -11.51
C ARG A 439 -16.13 23.41 -12.45
N ASP A 440 -15.65 24.41 -13.19
CA ASP A 440 -14.67 24.25 -14.28
C ASP A 440 -13.56 25.32 -14.22
N HIS A 441 -13.40 25.99 -13.08
CA HIS A 441 -12.37 27.01 -12.85
C HIS A 441 -11.84 26.92 -11.42
N THR A 442 -10.71 27.57 -11.15
CA THR A 442 -10.06 27.53 -9.85
C THR A 442 -9.58 28.93 -9.47
N CYS A 443 -9.68 29.27 -8.19
CA CYS A 443 -9.14 30.51 -7.64
C CYS A 443 -8.29 30.24 -6.40
N ALA A 444 -7.13 30.87 -6.33
CA ALA A 444 -6.22 30.85 -5.19
C ALA A 444 -6.14 32.24 -4.56
N MET A 445 -5.94 32.27 -3.24
CA MET A 445 -5.63 33.48 -2.48
C MET A 445 -4.26 33.33 -1.82
N THR A 446 -3.38 34.29 -2.06
CA THR A 446 -2.04 34.33 -1.47
C THR A 446 -2.07 34.75 -0.01
N THR A 447 -0.94 34.60 0.69
CA THR A 447 -0.73 35.09 2.07
C THR A 447 -0.87 36.61 2.19
N THR A 448 -0.61 37.35 1.11
CA THR A 448 -0.82 38.80 1.03
C THR A 448 -2.28 39.17 0.74
N GLY A 449 -3.17 38.20 0.55
CA GLY A 449 -4.57 38.40 0.17
C GLY A 449 -4.76 38.79 -1.30
N ALA A 450 -3.78 38.53 -2.18
CA ALA A 450 -3.94 38.66 -3.62
C ALA A 450 -4.75 37.48 -4.15
N ILE A 451 -5.68 37.71 -5.07
CA ILE A 451 -6.49 36.64 -5.67
C ILE A 451 -6.10 36.41 -7.13
N LYS A 452 -5.81 35.15 -7.47
CA LYS A 452 -5.61 34.70 -8.84
C LYS A 452 -6.59 33.60 -9.22
N CYS A 453 -7.13 33.63 -10.42
CA CYS A 453 -8.06 32.63 -10.93
C CYS A 453 -7.62 32.09 -12.31
N TRP A 454 -7.99 30.87 -12.66
CA TRP A 454 -7.73 30.23 -13.96
C TRP A 454 -8.80 29.19 -14.31
N GLY A 455 -8.78 28.68 -15.54
CA GLY A 455 -9.74 27.73 -16.10
C GLY A 455 -10.79 28.39 -16.98
N ASN A 456 -12.03 27.87 -16.91
CA ASN A 456 -13.17 28.39 -17.66
C ASN A 456 -13.46 29.86 -17.30
N ASN A 457 -13.76 30.70 -18.30
CA ASN A 457 -14.10 32.11 -18.14
C ASN A 457 -15.27 32.57 -19.00
N LEU A 458 -16.06 31.66 -19.59
CA LEU A 458 -17.11 32.05 -20.55
C LEU A 458 -18.17 33.00 -19.94
N ASN A 459 -18.32 33.00 -18.61
CA ASN A 459 -19.21 33.91 -17.88
C ASN A 459 -18.49 35.06 -17.18
N GLY A 460 -17.16 35.18 -17.31
CA GLY A 460 -16.35 36.16 -16.58
C GLY A 460 -15.96 35.71 -15.16
N GLN A 461 -16.05 34.42 -14.85
CA GLN A 461 -15.81 33.85 -13.50
C GLN A 461 -14.36 33.97 -13.01
N LEU A 462 -13.41 34.35 -13.88
CA LEU A 462 -12.03 34.66 -13.51
C LEU A 462 -11.84 36.10 -13.04
N GLY A 463 -12.76 37.03 -13.35
CA GLY A 463 -12.72 38.39 -12.83
C GLY A 463 -11.56 39.24 -13.38
N ASP A 464 -10.98 38.83 -14.50
CA ASP A 464 -9.85 39.49 -15.18
C ASP A 464 -10.29 40.58 -16.17
N GLY A 465 -11.58 40.92 -16.17
CA GLY A 465 -12.17 41.86 -17.13
C GLY A 465 -12.50 41.26 -18.50
N THR A 466 -12.26 39.95 -18.69
CA THR A 466 -12.50 39.27 -19.97
C THR A 466 -13.50 38.12 -19.83
N LYS A 467 -13.78 37.43 -20.95
CA LYS A 467 -14.49 36.14 -21.00
C LYS A 467 -13.64 35.02 -21.61
N ILE A 468 -12.32 35.15 -21.53
CA ILE A 468 -11.37 34.24 -22.18
C ILE A 468 -10.83 33.25 -21.14
N ASN A 469 -10.88 31.95 -21.46
CA ASN A 469 -10.32 30.89 -20.61
C ASN A 469 -8.81 31.11 -20.40
N ARG A 470 -8.29 30.66 -19.26
CA ARG A 470 -6.86 30.79 -18.92
C ARG A 470 -6.30 29.47 -18.45
N SER A 471 -5.26 28.96 -19.11
CA SER A 471 -4.52 27.78 -18.65
C SER A 471 -3.45 28.11 -17.59
N THR A 472 -3.29 29.37 -17.22
CA THR A 472 -2.41 29.82 -16.13
C THR A 472 -3.14 30.82 -15.21
N PRO A 473 -2.76 30.93 -13.93
CA PRO A 473 -3.34 31.89 -12.99
C PRO A 473 -3.25 33.35 -13.47
N VAL A 474 -4.40 34.03 -13.56
CA VAL A 474 -4.50 35.47 -13.83
C VAL A 474 -4.99 36.24 -12.62
N GLN A 475 -4.53 37.48 -12.49
CA GLN A 475 -4.89 38.36 -11.37
C GLN A 475 -6.33 38.86 -11.50
N VAL A 476 -7.10 38.79 -10.40
CA VAL A 476 -8.46 39.37 -10.36
C VAL A 476 -8.38 40.89 -10.23
N VAL A 477 -9.17 41.60 -11.04
CA VAL A 477 -9.18 43.07 -11.10
C VAL A 477 -9.55 43.67 -9.73
N GLY A 478 -8.66 44.51 -9.19
CA GLY A 478 -8.88 45.24 -7.94
C GLY A 478 -8.77 44.40 -6.66
N LEU A 479 -8.26 43.17 -6.73
CA LEU A 479 -8.03 42.26 -5.59
C LEU A 479 -6.57 41.78 -5.54
N THR A 480 -5.64 42.72 -5.59
CA THR A 480 -4.18 42.48 -5.60
C THR A 480 -3.57 42.26 -4.22
N SER A 481 -4.29 42.58 -3.14
CA SER A 481 -3.88 42.30 -1.76
C SER A 481 -5.05 42.48 -0.78
N GLY A 482 -4.89 41.97 0.44
CA GLY A 482 -5.75 42.22 1.60
C GLY A 482 -7.15 41.59 1.55
N ALA A 483 -7.46 40.76 0.55
CA ALA A 483 -8.67 39.95 0.61
C ALA A 483 -8.61 38.99 1.80
N LYS A 484 -9.75 38.80 2.47
CA LYS A 484 -9.85 37.98 3.70
C LYS A 484 -10.34 36.56 3.44
N ALA A 485 -11.13 36.38 2.39
CA ALA A 485 -11.67 35.08 2.00
C ALA A 485 -12.07 35.09 0.52
N ILE A 486 -12.14 33.90 -0.06
CA ILE A 486 -12.59 33.65 -1.43
C ILE A 486 -13.46 32.39 -1.47
N THR A 487 -14.35 32.31 -2.46
CA THR A 487 -15.07 31.09 -2.85
C THR A 487 -15.32 31.10 -4.36
N ALA A 488 -15.44 29.91 -4.94
CA ALA A 488 -15.76 29.70 -6.35
C ALA A 488 -17.01 28.82 -6.43
N GLY A 489 -18.02 29.27 -7.18
CA GLY A 489 -19.26 28.54 -7.43
C GLY A 489 -19.27 27.89 -8.81
N GLY A 490 -20.48 27.65 -9.34
CA GLY A 490 -20.66 27.00 -10.65
C GLY A 490 -20.04 27.76 -11.81
N ALA A 491 -20.40 29.05 -11.95
CA ALA A 491 -19.92 29.92 -13.01
C ALA A 491 -19.66 31.36 -12.51
N PHE A 492 -19.39 31.52 -11.22
CA PHE A 492 -19.12 32.80 -10.58
C PHE A 492 -18.15 32.59 -9.41
N SER A 493 -17.56 33.68 -8.93
CA SER A 493 -16.66 33.67 -7.77
C SER A 493 -16.96 34.88 -6.88
N CYS A 494 -16.64 34.78 -5.59
CA CYS A 494 -16.82 35.88 -4.64
C CYS A 494 -15.63 35.98 -3.68
N ALA A 495 -15.37 37.20 -3.19
CA ALA A 495 -14.33 37.46 -2.20
C ALA A 495 -14.79 38.46 -1.14
N VAL A 496 -14.21 38.34 0.06
CA VAL A 496 -14.31 39.34 1.13
C VAL A 496 -13.14 40.30 0.99
N THR A 497 -13.42 41.58 0.81
CA THR A 497 -12.41 42.65 0.68
C THR A 497 -11.77 43.00 2.03
N PRO A 498 -10.68 43.79 2.04
CA PRO A 498 -10.10 44.32 3.29
C PRO A 498 -11.13 45.06 4.17
N THR A 499 -12.08 45.75 3.52
CA THR A 499 -13.18 46.49 4.15
C THR A 499 -14.37 45.62 4.58
N SER A 500 -14.22 44.29 4.56
CA SER A 500 -15.27 43.32 4.92
C SER A 500 -16.54 43.41 4.05
N ALA A 501 -16.43 44.01 2.86
CA ALA A 501 -17.47 43.94 1.84
C ALA A 501 -17.31 42.65 1.03
N VAL A 502 -18.43 42.10 0.57
CA VAL A 502 -18.41 40.94 -0.34
C VAL A 502 -18.55 41.44 -1.77
N LYS A 503 -17.62 41.04 -2.63
CA LYS A 503 -17.70 41.29 -4.08
C LYS A 503 -17.80 39.96 -4.82
N CYS A 504 -18.66 39.89 -5.84
CA CYS A 504 -18.83 38.74 -6.72
C CYS A 504 -18.69 39.13 -8.20
N TRP A 505 -18.25 38.19 -9.02
CA TRP A 505 -18.06 38.34 -10.47
C TRP A 505 -18.39 37.03 -11.20
N GLY A 506 -18.66 37.10 -12.50
CA GLY A 506 -19.08 35.95 -13.31
C GLY A 506 -20.58 35.93 -13.62
N LEU A 507 -21.18 34.75 -13.71
CA LEU A 507 -22.59 34.56 -14.04
C LEU A 507 -23.51 35.37 -13.11
N ARG A 508 -24.41 36.18 -13.70
CA ARG A 508 -25.31 37.15 -13.02
C ARG A 508 -24.61 38.35 -12.36
N TYR A 509 -23.31 38.51 -12.58
CA TYR A 509 -22.49 39.66 -12.17
C TYR A 509 -21.71 40.23 -13.37
N ALA A 510 -20.84 41.20 -13.13
CA ALA A 510 -19.93 41.71 -14.15
C ALA A 510 -18.71 40.78 -14.32
N VAL A 511 -17.95 40.98 -15.40
CA VAL A 511 -16.64 40.34 -15.63
C VAL A 511 -15.54 40.86 -14.69
N THR A 512 -15.90 41.79 -13.79
CA THR A 512 -15.07 42.33 -12.72
C THR A 512 -15.83 42.31 -11.38
N PRO A 513 -15.14 42.29 -10.22
CA PRO A 513 -15.79 42.18 -8.91
C PRO A 513 -16.77 43.31 -8.57
N LYS A 514 -18.05 42.97 -8.31
CA LYS A 514 -19.12 43.89 -7.92
C LYS A 514 -19.64 43.62 -6.51
N VAL A 515 -19.89 44.66 -5.72
CA VAL A 515 -20.38 44.55 -4.34
C VAL A 515 -21.77 43.89 -4.29
N VAL A 516 -21.96 42.98 -3.34
CA VAL A 516 -23.25 42.37 -3.01
C VAL A 516 -23.88 43.07 -1.80
N SER A 517 -25.04 43.68 -2.01
CA SER A 517 -25.79 44.36 -0.95
C SER A 517 -26.23 43.40 0.16
N GLY A 518 -26.13 43.82 1.41
CA GLY A 518 -26.56 43.05 2.59
C GLY A 518 -25.55 42.00 3.09
N ALA A 519 -24.48 41.74 2.35
CA ALA A 519 -23.46 40.72 2.64
C ALA A 519 -22.25 41.22 3.46
N GLY A 520 -22.28 42.48 3.92
CA GLY A 520 -21.17 43.07 4.69
C GLY A 520 -20.92 42.41 6.05
N GLY A 521 -19.71 42.57 6.59
CA GLY A 521 -19.31 41.97 7.86
C GLY A 521 -19.01 40.47 7.77
N ALA A 522 -18.79 39.97 6.55
CA ALA A 522 -18.48 38.58 6.28
C ALA A 522 -17.12 38.15 6.87
N VAL A 523 -17.12 37.03 7.57
CA VAL A 523 -15.89 36.33 8.05
C VAL A 523 -15.68 35.00 7.33
N GLN A 524 -16.70 34.52 6.62
CA GLN A 524 -16.64 33.29 5.84
C GLN A 524 -17.53 33.41 4.61
N LEU A 525 -17.11 32.81 3.48
CA LEU A 525 -17.89 32.72 2.25
C LEU A 525 -17.97 31.27 1.76
N THR A 526 -19.05 30.96 1.06
CA THR A 526 -19.26 29.67 0.37
C THR A 526 -20.18 29.90 -0.84
N ALA A 527 -20.01 29.10 -1.89
CA ALA A 527 -20.82 29.15 -3.09
C ALA A 527 -21.22 27.74 -3.53
N GLY A 528 -22.46 27.60 -3.98
CA GLY A 528 -22.97 26.44 -4.70
C GLY A 528 -22.92 26.67 -6.21
N GLU A 529 -23.84 26.07 -6.98
CA GLU A 529 -23.86 26.26 -8.44
C GLU A 529 -24.15 27.73 -8.78
N ASN A 530 -25.23 28.28 -8.20
CA ASN A 530 -25.78 29.59 -8.56
C ASN A 530 -26.25 30.39 -7.34
N HIS A 531 -25.86 30.00 -6.13
CA HIS A 531 -26.13 30.69 -4.87
C HIS A 531 -24.86 30.77 -4.03
N ALA A 532 -24.81 31.74 -3.12
CA ALA A 532 -23.72 31.91 -2.19
C ALA A 532 -24.26 32.27 -0.80
N CYS A 533 -23.46 31.96 0.21
CA CYS A 533 -23.77 32.27 1.58
C CYS A 533 -22.55 32.85 2.29
N THR A 534 -22.81 33.62 3.34
CA THR A 534 -21.81 34.20 4.21
C THR A 534 -22.14 33.93 5.67
N LEU A 535 -21.10 33.72 6.47
CA LEU A 535 -21.15 33.90 7.91
C LEU A 535 -20.68 35.30 8.24
N THR A 536 -21.43 36.04 9.07
CA THR A 536 -21.00 37.35 9.55
C THR A 536 -20.24 37.24 10.87
N SER A 537 -19.51 38.29 11.26
CA SER A 537 -18.88 38.39 12.59
C SER A 537 -19.89 38.28 13.75
N ALA A 538 -21.16 38.63 13.52
CA ALA A 538 -22.26 38.46 14.46
C ALA A 538 -22.79 37.01 14.52
N ARG A 539 -22.11 36.05 13.89
CA ARG A 539 -22.51 34.63 13.82
C ARG A 539 -23.87 34.41 13.16
N ALA A 540 -24.23 35.28 12.20
CA ALA A 540 -25.44 35.17 11.39
C ALA A 540 -25.12 34.55 10.03
N ALA A 541 -25.96 33.62 9.56
CA ALA A 541 -25.88 33.11 8.19
C ALA A 541 -26.78 33.92 7.25
N LYS A 542 -26.23 34.43 6.16
CA LYS A 542 -26.98 35.10 5.09
C LYS A 542 -26.69 34.46 3.75
N CYS A 543 -27.69 34.34 2.88
CA CYS A 543 -27.55 33.71 1.57
C CYS A 543 -28.18 34.57 0.46
N TRP A 544 -27.74 34.38 -0.78
CA TRP A 544 -28.27 35.01 -1.98
C TRP A 544 -28.02 34.14 -3.21
N GLY A 545 -28.61 34.54 -4.33
CA GLY A 545 -28.55 33.89 -5.63
C GLY A 545 -29.83 33.12 -5.95
N SER A 546 -29.69 32.08 -6.77
CA SER A 546 -30.79 31.19 -7.17
C SER A 546 -31.43 30.54 -5.95
N ASN A 547 -32.77 30.48 -5.92
CA ASN A 547 -33.51 29.93 -4.79
C ASN A 547 -34.65 28.97 -5.20
N THR A 548 -34.61 28.43 -6.41
CA THR A 548 -35.68 27.56 -6.95
C THR A 548 -35.94 26.32 -6.10
N SER A 549 -34.95 25.89 -5.33
CA SER A 549 -35.03 24.74 -4.42
C SER A 549 -35.02 25.14 -2.94
N GLY A 550 -35.18 26.43 -2.64
CA GLY A 550 -35.09 26.93 -1.25
C GLY A 550 -33.68 27.02 -0.68
N GLN A 551 -32.62 26.86 -1.48
CA GLN A 551 -31.22 26.82 -1.03
C GLN A 551 -30.73 28.11 -0.35
N VAL A 552 -31.46 29.22 -0.48
CA VAL A 552 -31.22 30.46 0.28
C VAL A 552 -31.72 30.35 1.72
N GLY A 553 -32.74 29.53 2.00
CA GLY A 553 -33.18 29.23 3.38
C GLY A 553 -34.03 30.32 4.03
N ASP A 554 -34.62 31.23 3.26
CA ASP A 554 -35.46 32.32 3.75
C ASP A 554 -36.95 31.95 3.84
N GLY A 555 -37.31 30.69 3.60
CA GLY A 555 -38.68 30.20 3.57
C GLY A 555 -39.42 30.46 2.25
N THR A 556 -38.72 30.91 1.21
CA THR A 556 -39.28 31.16 -0.12
C THR A 556 -38.54 30.37 -1.19
N THR A 557 -39.03 30.44 -2.43
CA THR A 557 -38.31 29.97 -3.64
C THR A 557 -37.84 31.13 -4.53
N THR A 558 -37.91 32.37 -4.01
CA THR A 558 -37.61 33.58 -4.78
C THR A 558 -36.11 33.83 -4.85
N THR A 559 -35.58 33.98 -6.05
CA THR A 559 -34.16 34.34 -6.28
C THR A 559 -33.84 35.68 -5.60
N ARG A 560 -32.69 35.77 -4.91
CA ARG A 560 -32.26 36.97 -4.18
C ARG A 560 -30.97 37.51 -4.78
N MET A 561 -30.95 38.75 -5.25
CA MET A 561 -29.69 39.37 -5.73
C MET A 561 -28.91 40.11 -4.62
N SER A 562 -29.52 40.23 -3.45
CA SER A 562 -28.93 40.77 -2.22
C SER A 562 -28.94 39.68 -1.15
N ALA A 563 -27.97 39.71 -0.24
CA ALA A 563 -27.93 38.75 0.87
C ALA A 563 -29.10 38.96 1.83
N VAL A 564 -29.87 37.90 2.02
CA VAL A 564 -30.99 37.83 2.97
C VAL A 564 -30.64 36.91 4.13
N GLN A 565 -31.28 37.16 5.27
CA GLN A 565 -31.09 36.38 6.49
C GLN A 565 -31.69 34.97 6.33
N VAL A 566 -30.90 33.94 6.62
CA VAL A 566 -31.41 32.56 6.70
C VAL A 566 -32.33 32.45 7.91
N LYS A 567 -33.51 31.85 7.73
CA LYS A 567 -34.55 31.76 8.77
C LYS A 567 -34.04 30.91 9.94
N GLY A 568 -34.12 31.46 11.16
CA GLY A 568 -33.65 30.78 12.38
C GLY A 568 -32.14 30.74 12.57
N MET A 569 -31.37 31.55 11.82
CA MET A 569 -29.89 31.60 11.87
C MET A 569 -29.34 33.03 11.96
N ALA A 570 -30.04 33.91 12.68
CA ALA A 570 -29.62 35.29 12.90
C ALA A 570 -28.42 35.43 13.86
N SER A 571 -28.12 34.38 14.63
CA SER A 571 -26.96 34.27 15.52
C SER A 571 -26.64 32.78 15.78
N GLY A 572 -25.54 32.50 16.49
CA GLY A 572 -25.21 31.15 16.94
C GLY A 572 -24.71 30.17 15.86
N VAL A 573 -24.41 30.65 14.65
CA VAL A 573 -23.84 29.83 13.56
C VAL A 573 -22.32 29.80 13.66
N SER A 574 -21.72 28.62 13.62
CA SER A 574 -20.27 28.46 13.63
C SER A 574 -19.67 28.48 12.22
N ALA A 575 -20.31 27.82 11.25
CA ALA A 575 -19.97 27.90 9.84
C ALA A 575 -21.19 27.58 8.94
N VAL A 576 -21.13 28.03 7.68
CA VAL A 576 -22.14 27.77 6.63
C VAL A 576 -21.46 27.31 5.34
N TRP A 577 -21.96 26.26 4.70
CA TRP A 577 -21.42 25.65 3.49
C TRP A 577 -22.52 25.31 2.49
N ALA A 578 -22.34 25.77 1.25
CA ALA A 578 -23.21 25.45 0.14
C ALA A 578 -22.75 24.16 -0.53
N GLY A 579 -23.67 23.24 -0.80
CA GLY A 579 -23.54 22.27 -1.87
C GLY A 579 -24.07 22.86 -3.18
N ARG A 580 -24.36 22.02 -4.18
CA ARG A 580 -24.79 22.53 -5.49
C ARG A 580 -26.12 23.29 -5.45
N TYR A 581 -27.13 22.67 -4.85
CA TYR A 581 -28.50 23.21 -4.75
C TYR A 581 -29.10 23.06 -3.34
N HIS A 582 -28.24 22.88 -2.34
CA HIS A 582 -28.57 22.86 -0.93
C HIS A 582 -27.50 23.62 -0.14
N THR A 583 -27.80 23.92 1.11
CA THR A 583 -26.89 24.60 2.03
C THR A 583 -26.99 23.94 3.39
N CYS A 584 -25.86 23.81 4.07
CA CYS A 584 -25.77 23.31 5.42
C CYS A 584 -25.03 24.30 6.31
N ALA A 585 -25.29 24.23 7.61
CA ALA A 585 -24.59 24.99 8.63
C ALA A 585 -24.52 24.16 9.90
N TYR A 586 -23.55 24.48 10.76
CA TYR A 586 -23.57 23.98 12.13
C TYR A 586 -23.45 25.12 13.13
N THR A 587 -24.10 24.95 14.28
CA THR A 587 -24.15 25.96 15.34
C THR A 587 -22.86 25.98 16.17
N THR A 588 -22.72 26.95 17.06
CA THR A 588 -21.63 26.97 18.05
C THR A 588 -21.66 25.77 19.01
N ALA A 589 -22.81 25.13 19.19
CA ALA A 589 -22.95 23.85 19.91
C ALA A 589 -22.59 22.62 19.04
N GLY A 590 -22.27 22.83 17.75
CA GLY A 590 -21.98 21.76 16.81
C GLY A 590 -23.21 21.04 16.26
N ALA A 591 -24.42 21.62 16.40
CA ALA A 591 -25.64 21.04 15.84
C ALA A 591 -25.72 21.32 14.33
N ALA A 592 -25.83 20.29 13.50
CA ALA A 592 -25.92 20.42 12.04
C ALA A 592 -27.35 20.64 11.56
N LYS A 593 -27.51 21.57 10.61
CA LYS A 593 -28.77 21.83 9.91
C LYS A 593 -28.53 22.01 8.42
N CYS A 594 -29.41 21.46 7.58
CA CYS A 594 -29.35 21.60 6.13
C CYS A 594 -30.70 22.07 5.55
N TRP A 595 -30.69 22.68 4.37
CA TRP A 595 -31.88 23.09 3.64
C TRP A 595 -31.61 23.16 2.13
N GLY A 596 -32.65 23.23 1.33
CA GLY A 596 -32.60 23.19 -0.13
C GLY A 596 -33.11 21.87 -0.69
N THR A 597 -32.50 21.43 -1.79
CA THR A 597 -32.79 20.15 -2.47
C THR A 597 -32.54 18.95 -1.54
N ASN A 598 -33.38 17.91 -1.60
CA ASN A 598 -33.25 16.70 -0.78
C ASN A 598 -33.63 15.40 -1.53
N GLY A 599 -33.72 15.42 -2.86
CA GLY A 599 -34.21 14.29 -3.64
C GLY A 599 -33.37 13.01 -3.52
N ASN A 600 -32.11 13.13 -3.10
CA ASN A 600 -31.19 12.00 -2.85
C ASN A 600 -30.75 11.99 -1.38
N HIS A 601 -31.59 12.49 -0.47
CA HIS A 601 -31.29 12.61 0.96
C HIS A 601 -30.14 13.56 1.33
N GLU A 602 -29.84 14.56 0.49
CA GLU A 602 -28.74 15.52 0.70
C GLU A 602 -28.76 16.19 2.09
N LEU A 603 -29.95 16.36 2.67
CA LEU A 603 -30.15 17.04 3.95
C LEU A 603 -29.96 16.11 5.15
N GLY A 604 -29.93 14.80 4.96
CA GLY A 604 -29.70 13.81 6.03
C GLY A 604 -30.77 13.81 7.11
N ASP A 605 -32.01 14.19 6.76
CA ASP A 605 -33.14 14.32 7.67
C ASP A 605 -34.10 13.12 7.63
N THR A 606 -33.62 11.97 7.11
CA THR A 606 -34.39 10.73 6.86
C THR A 606 -35.48 10.83 5.79
N THR A 607 -35.66 12.01 5.18
CA THR A 607 -36.67 12.23 4.12
C THR A 607 -36.01 12.49 2.78
N THR A 608 -36.84 12.61 1.73
CA THR A 608 -36.43 13.14 0.41
C THR A 608 -37.06 14.51 0.11
N THR A 609 -37.68 15.13 1.12
CA THR A 609 -38.46 16.35 0.95
C THR A 609 -37.56 17.57 0.99
N MET A 610 -37.63 18.40 -0.05
CA MET A 610 -36.96 19.70 -0.12
C MET A 610 -37.37 20.59 1.07
N ARG A 611 -36.42 21.34 1.63
CA ARG A 611 -36.68 22.23 2.78
C ARG A 611 -36.36 23.67 2.43
N LEU A 612 -37.35 24.56 2.57
CA LEU A 612 -37.16 26.00 2.33
C LEU A 612 -36.52 26.74 3.52
N THR A 613 -36.34 26.03 4.64
CA THR A 613 -35.75 26.53 5.89
C THR A 613 -34.87 25.46 6.51
N PRO A 614 -33.86 25.81 7.32
CA PRO A 614 -32.97 24.83 7.97
C PRO A 614 -33.71 23.73 8.74
N VAL A 615 -33.45 22.46 8.39
CA VAL A 615 -33.88 21.25 9.12
C VAL A 615 -32.69 20.60 9.82
N ALA A 616 -32.91 19.94 10.96
CA ALA A 616 -31.86 19.22 11.67
C ALA A 616 -31.39 17.99 10.88
N VAL A 617 -30.07 17.72 10.92
CA VAL A 617 -29.49 16.49 10.38
C VAL A 617 -29.59 15.38 11.42
N TYR A 618 -30.05 14.19 11.01
CA TYR A 618 -30.23 13.04 11.90
C TYR A 618 -28.92 12.66 12.60
N GLY A 619 -28.98 12.46 13.92
CA GLY A 619 -27.84 12.03 14.73
C GLY A 619 -26.72 13.08 14.95
N LEU A 620 -26.86 14.31 14.43
CA LEU A 620 -25.85 15.37 14.54
C LEU A 620 -26.38 16.61 15.30
N SER A 621 -26.85 16.38 16.53
CA SER A 621 -27.33 17.45 17.42
C SER A 621 -26.21 18.24 18.10
N SER A 622 -24.97 17.73 18.08
CA SER A 622 -23.77 18.40 18.61
C SER A 622 -22.50 17.84 17.99
N GLY A 623 -21.35 18.46 18.30
CA GLY A 623 -20.03 17.89 18.00
C GLY A 623 -19.56 18.01 16.55
N VAL A 624 -20.30 18.65 15.64
CA VAL A 624 -19.81 18.92 14.28
C VAL A 624 -18.80 20.08 14.29
N VAL A 625 -17.64 19.86 13.67
CA VAL A 625 -16.58 20.88 13.48
C VAL A 625 -16.30 21.17 12.00
N GLY A 626 -16.96 20.44 11.09
CA GLY A 626 -17.01 20.74 9.67
C GLY A 626 -18.07 19.92 8.94
N MET A 627 -18.60 20.44 7.84
CA MET A 627 -19.35 19.83 6.75
C MET A 627 -18.72 20.04 5.32
N ARG A 628 -19.28 19.49 4.25
CA ARG A 628 -19.13 19.97 2.86
C ARG A 628 -20.29 19.41 2.08
N GLY A 629 -20.86 20.18 1.15
CA GLY A 629 -21.86 19.67 0.21
C GLY A 629 -21.22 19.42 -1.14
N GLY A 630 -21.48 18.25 -1.72
CA GLY A 630 -21.24 17.98 -3.14
C GLY A 630 -22.46 18.36 -4.00
N VAL A 631 -22.64 17.69 -5.15
CA VAL A 631 -23.83 17.90 -6.00
C VAL A 631 -25.11 17.43 -5.31
N SER A 632 -25.10 16.19 -4.84
CA SER A 632 -26.27 15.50 -4.28
C SER A 632 -25.89 14.66 -3.06
N PHE A 633 -24.87 15.09 -2.33
CA PHE A 633 -24.44 14.45 -1.08
C PHE A 633 -23.83 15.49 -0.14
N THR A 634 -23.67 15.13 1.13
CA THR A 634 -23.09 15.97 2.17
C THR A 634 -22.18 15.13 3.05
N CYS A 635 -21.07 15.72 3.51
CA CYS A 635 -20.19 15.12 4.51
C CYS A 635 -20.05 16.02 5.73
N ALA A 636 -19.69 15.45 6.87
CA ALA A 636 -19.40 16.13 8.12
C ALA A 636 -18.26 15.49 8.91
N VAL A 637 -17.44 16.32 9.55
CA VAL A 637 -16.37 15.98 10.47
C VAL A 637 -16.83 16.30 11.88
N LYS A 638 -16.81 15.30 12.76
CA LYS A 638 -17.06 15.48 14.19
C LYS A 638 -15.80 16.00 14.91
N SER A 639 -15.98 16.52 16.13
CA SER A 639 -14.88 16.95 17.01
C SER A 639 -13.93 15.81 17.35
N THR A 640 -14.42 14.57 17.32
CA THR A 640 -13.62 13.33 17.40
C THR A 640 -12.82 13.04 16.13
N ARG A 641 -12.87 13.91 15.12
CA ARG A 641 -12.23 13.77 13.81
C ARG A 641 -12.74 12.61 12.96
N GLN A 642 -13.87 12.03 13.33
CA GLN A 642 -14.61 11.08 12.50
C GLN A 642 -15.26 11.80 11.31
N LEU A 643 -15.08 11.24 10.11
CA LEU A 643 -15.77 11.67 8.90
C LEU A 643 -17.02 10.83 8.65
N LEU A 644 -18.12 11.52 8.38
CA LEU A 644 -19.42 10.98 8.02
C LEU A 644 -19.85 11.56 6.67
N CYS A 645 -20.46 10.77 5.79
CA CYS A 645 -21.08 11.23 4.55
C CYS A 645 -22.47 10.61 4.36
N TRP A 646 -23.35 11.30 3.66
CA TRP A 646 -24.71 10.86 3.33
C TRP A 646 -25.24 11.51 2.06
N GLY A 647 -26.32 10.97 1.51
CA GLY A 647 -26.94 11.40 0.26
C GLY A 647 -26.71 10.40 -0.88
N ARG A 648 -26.62 10.88 -2.12
CA ARG A 648 -26.33 10.07 -3.32
C ARG A 648 -24.97 9.38 -3.24
N ASN A 649 -24.90 8.12 -3.69
CA ASN A 649 -23.69 7.31 -3.67
C ASN A 649 -23.44 6.46 -4.92
N ALA A 650 -24.10 6.75 -6.06
CA ALA A 650 -24.00 5.91 -7.26
C ALA A 650 -22.54 5.72 -7.75
N GLU A 651 -21.68 6.70 -7.52
CA GLU A 651 -20.26 6.69 -7.91
C GLU A 651 -19.33 6.29 -6.76
N GLY A 652 -19.85 5.95 -5.58
CA GLY A 652 -19.07 5.62 -4.38
C GLY A 652 -18.60 6.84 -3.56
N GLN A 653 -19.11 8.05 -3.86
CA GLN A 653 -18.71 9.33 -3.28
C GLN A 653 -18.90 9.46 -1.76
N LEU A 654 -19.65 8.54 -1.13
CA LEU A 654 -19.76 8.48 0.33
C LEU A 654 -18.59 7.73 0.99
N GLY A 655 -17.82 6.92 0.25
CA GLY A 655 -16.57 6.33 0.75
C GLY A 655 -16.75 5.23 1.80
N ASN A 656 -17.94 4.61 1.85
CA ASN A 656 -18.30 3.57 2.82
C ASN A 656 -18.17 2.13 2.26
N GLY A 657 -17.51 1.96 1.11
CA GLY A 657 -17.35 0.67 0.43
C GLY A 657 -18.58 0.21 -0.37
N THR A 658 -19.61 1.05 -0.51
CA THR A 658 -20.84 0.74 -1.24
C THR A 658 -21.14 1.78 -2.31
N ASN A 659 -22.12 1.49 -3.17
CA ASN A 659 -22.73 2.44 -4.12
C ASN A 659 -24.18 2.81 -3.74
N THR A 660 -24.58 2.51 -2.50
CA THR A 660 -25.96 2.72 -2.02
C THR A 660 -26.09 4.10 -1.37
N GLU A 661 -27.15 4.83 -1.73
CA GLU A 661 -27.45 6.12 -1.12
C GLU A 661 -27.76 5.97 0.37
N MET A 662 -27.33 6.94 1.18
CA MET A 662 -27.52 6.88 2.63
C MET A 662 -28.38 8.06 3.10
N ALA A 663 -29.53 7.76 3.73
CA ALA A 663 -30.45 8.79 4.21
C ALA A 663 -29.99 9.51 5.50
N ILE A 664 -28.93 8.98 6.13
CA ILE A 664 -28.38 9.46 7.40
C ILE A 664 -26.84 9.50 7.35
N PRO A 665 -26.20 10.33 8.17
CA PRO A 665 -24.74 10.39 8.28
C PRO A 665 -24.12 9.01 8.52
N THR A 666 -23.27 8.56 7.61
CA THR A 666 -22.66 7.23 7.61
C THR A 666 -21.13 7.35 7.64
N ALA A 667 -20.45 6.51 8.39
CA ALA A 667 -18.99 6.56 8.51
C ALA A 667 -18.27 6.29 7.19
N VAL A 668 -17.19 7.04 6.96
CA VAL A 668 -16.28 6.84 5.82
C VAL A 668 -15.17 5.88 6.22
N SER A 669 -14.89 4.88 5.38
CA SER A 669 -13.86 3.87 5.62
C SER A 669 -12.48 4.51 5.79
N GLY A 670 -11.76 4.15 6.85
CA GLY A 670 -10.40 4.68 7.12
C GLY A 670 -10.34 6.10 7.72
N PHE A 671 -11.48 6.75 8.00
CA PHE A 671 -11.56 8.10 8.59
C PHE A 671 -12.38 8.13 9.90
N SER A 672 -12.02 7.27 10.86
CA SER A 672 -12.69 7.20 12.16
C SER A 672 -12.25 8.29 13.15
N THR A 673 -10.99 8.74 13.10
CA THR A 673 -10.41 9.66 14.12
C THR A 673 -9.33 10.61 13.60
N ASP A 674 -9.12 10.73 12.29
CA ASP A 674 -7.94 11.45 11.74
C ASP A 674 -8.29 12.43 10.61
N THR A 675 -9.49 13.00 10.58
CA THR A 675 -9.89 13.93 9.52
C THR A 675 -9.55 15.38 9.85
N ALA A 676 -8.64 16.00 9.08
CA ALA A 676 -8.32 17.43 9.20
C ALA A 676 -9.32 18.31 8.44
N MET A 677 -9.59 17.94 7.19
CA MET A 677 -10.34 18.73 6.23
C MET A 677 -11.00 17.83 5.20
N ILE A 678 -12.13 18.28 4.66
CA ILE A 678 -12.84 17.67 3.55
C ILE A 678 -13.06 18.65 2.40
N ALA A 679 -13.07 18.10 1.19
CA ALA A 679 -13.53 18.74 -0.04
C ALA A 679 -14.52 17.81 -0.73
N ALA A 680 -15.68 18.33 -1.12
CA ALA A 680 -16.68 17.60 -1.89
C ALA A 680 -16.77 18.22 -3.27
N GLY A 681 -16.49 17.42 -4.29
CA GLY A 681 -16.65 17.80 -5.69
C GLY A 681 -18.06 17.47 -6.19
N SER A 682 -18.20 17.33 -7.51
CA SER A 682 -19.50 16.94 -8.08
C SER A 682 -19.90 15.52 -7.70
N TRP A 683 -19.00 14.57 -7.91
CA TRP A 683 -19.26 13.13 -7.74
C TRP A 683 -18.10 12.41 -7.06
N HIS A 684 -17.22 13.16 -6.41
CA HIS A 684 -16.07 12.66 -5.67
C HIS A 684 -15.85 13.47 -4.41
N THR A 685 -15.18 12.87 -3.44
CA THR A 685 -14.85 13.49 -2.17
C THR A 685 -13.37 13.29 -1.92
N CYS A 686 -12.74 14.28 -1.31
CA CYS A 686 -11.38 14.17 -0.82
C CYS A 686 -11.30 14.61 0.64
N ALA A 687 -10.34 14.03 1.37
CA ALA A 687 -10.04 14.38 2.74
C ALA A 687 -8.53 14.44 2.97
N LEU A 688 -8.13 15.30 3.92
CA LEU A 688 -6.77 15.34 4.43
C LEU A 688 -6.71 14.68 5.80
N LYS A 689 -5.69 13.87 6.04
CA LYS A 689 -5.39 13.34 7.38
C LYS A 689 -4.79 14.43 8.28
N GLN A 690 -5.17 14.45 9.56
CA GLN A 690 -4.65 15.42 10.52
C GLN A 690 -3.22 15.08 10.97
N SER A 691 -2.92 13.80 11.07
CA SER A 691 -1.61 13.27 11.48
C SER A 691 -0.46 13.69 10.57
N ASN A 692 -0.68 13.74 9.25
CA ASN A 692 0.41 13.91 8.27
C ASN A 692 0.05 14.79 7.06
N GLY A 693 -1.19 15.26 6.94
CA GLY A 693 -1.65 16.05 5.78
C GLY A 693 -1.74 15.27 4.47
N ALA A 694 -1.69 13.93 4.51
CA ALA A 694 -1.88 13.09 3.34
C ALA A 694 -3.31 13.24 2.79
N ALA A 695 -3.42 13.37 1.47
CA ALA A 695 -4.70 13.47 0.78
C ALA A 695 -5.20 12.08 0.34
N TYR A 696 -6.49 11.86 0.55
CA TYR A 696 -7.21 10.70 0.03
C TYR A 696 -8.45 11.18 -0.72
N CYS A 697 -8.77 10.58 -1.86
CA CYS A 697 -9.95 10.88 -2.66
C CYS A 697 -10.70 9.60 -3.04
N TRP A 698 -12.02 9.70 -3.17
CA TRP A 698 -12.91 8.60 -3.60
C TRP A 698 -14.13 9.12 -4.35
N GLY A 699 -14.89 8.20 -4.96
CA GLY A 699 -16.02 8.48 -5.83
C GLY A 699 -15.64 8.34 -7.31
N SER A 700 -16.25 9.17 -8.16
CA SER A 700 -16.00 9.20 -9.60
C SER A 700 -14.54 9.58 -9.91
N ASN A 701 -13.94 8.91 -10.90
CA ASN A 701 -12.56 9.13 -11.34
C ASN A 701 -12.37 9.18 -12.87
N SER A 702 -13.43 9.39 -13.65
CA SER A 702 -13.36 9.30 -15.13
C SER A 702 -12.41 10.29 -15.82
N ARG A 703 -11.85 11.26 -15.08
CA ARG A 703 -10.90 12.25 -15.56
C ARG A 703 -9.60 12.27 -14.75
N GLY A 704 -9.41 11.32 -13.82
CA GLY A 704 -8.26 11.29 -12.91
C GLY A 704 -8.40 12.18 -11.69
N GLN A 705 -9.60 12.66 -11.36
CA GLN A 705 -9.85 13.61 -10.27
C GLN A 705 -9.58 13.06 -8.86
N LEU A 706 -9.37 11.75 -8.72
CA LEU A 706 -8.91 11.15 -7.48
C LEU A 706 -7.40 11.27 -7.28
N GLY A 707 -6.61 11.47 -8.34
CA GLY A 707 -5.16 11.70 -8.22
C GLY A 707 -4.37 10.44 -7.84
N ASP A 708 -4.97 9.26 -7.99
CA ASP A 708 -4.39 7.95 -7.61
C ASP A 708 -3.62 7.29 -8.76
N GLY A 709 -3.32 8.03 -9.83
CA GLY A 709 -2.67 7.51 -11.03
C GLY A 709 -3.62 6.79 -11.99
N THR A 710 -4.88 6.58 -11.61
CA THR A 710 -5.86 5.82 -12.41
C THR A 710 -7.02 6.70 -12.89
N THR A 711 -7.94 6.10 -13.65
CA THR A 711 -9.27 6.66 -13.97
C THR A 711 -10.42 5.82 -13.41
N THR A 712 -10.12 4.92 -12.46
CA THR A 712 -11.08 3.96 -11.89
C THR A 712 -11.79 4.58 -10.69
N TRP A 713 -13.11 4.42 -10.62
CA TRP A 713 -13.91 4.94 -9.50
C TRP A 713 -13.57 4.17 -8.23
N ARG A 714 -13.70 4.82 -7.06
CA ARG A 714 -13.36 4.21 -5.77
C ARG A 714 -14.53 4.35 -4.81
N THR A 715 -15.02 3.24 -4.26
CA THR A 715 -16.06 3.24 -3.21
C THR A 715 -15.46 3.43 -1.81
N THR A 716 -14.13 3.38 -1.69
CA THR A 716 -13.36 3.65 -0.48
C THR A 716 -12.26 4.69 -0.75
N PRO A 717 -11.80 5.45 0.27
CA PRO A 717 -10.72 6.43 0.10
C PRO A 717 -9.43 5.83 -0.48
N ALA A 718 -8.99 6.34 -1.63
CA ALA A 718 -7.70 6.01 -2.24
C ALA A 718 -6.69 7.14 -1.98
N LYS A 719 -5.42 6.78 -1.73
CA LYS A 719 -4.36 7.76 -1.48
C LYS A 719 -4.03 8.51 -2.77
N VAL A 720 -3.93 9.84 -2.69
CA VAL A 720 -3.43 10.67 -3.78
C VAL A 720 -1.92 10.45 -3.93
N LEU A 721 -1.43 10.27 -5.16
CA LEU A 721 -0.01 10.07 -5.45
C LEU A 721 0.78 11.40 -5.33
N GLY A 722 2.00 11.32 -4.79
CA GLY A 722 2.96 12.43 -4.73
C GLY A 722 3.06 13.17 -3.40
#